data_AF-A0A517LNI4-F1
#
_entry.id   AF-A0A517LNI4-F1
#
_cell.length_a   1.000
_cell.length_b   1.000
_cell.length_c   1.000
_cell.angle_alpha   90.00
_cell.angle_beta   90.00
_cell.angle_gamma   90.00
#
_symmetry.space_group_name_H-M   'P 1'
#
loop_
_entity.id
_entity.type
_entity.pdbx_description
1 polymer ?
#
loop_
_entity_poly.entity_id
_entity_poly.type
_entity_poly.pdbx_seq_one_letter_code
_entity_poly.pdbx_strand_id
1 'polypeptide(L)'
;MPKATNFTQCAEQYLGNPSLIARWNYTGPVRLVQPNPSTQITYAGCKALCGTGNDWYPWAISSSFITTWVLPLLGNLLQAPFESNAFWRTIKLIARYLGSPMASLTYILWKIEVSGKCALFVDMAIPYDGAVPNENHDFASIRDSFYLLMNINQYGMKPGISLTKEAEGLLRIMLFGKDLRLLGSKKSLNTARRKLVQELRSNRRRGVVPVFLSTLWFLFSLGISIQSCKSVINLYKSRTQAILAFGYLGSNAEAHDLAVGLFMSWFPILILCSIVDRNPAAADDIQRRINKLVDLVCDSLQDDTIREEFILGFSDLPESEKMAHWVQKIACGAAHIKGNFFQNFAGQGRVRFHYGAAYAILLDIEKAYIAEHGRNWLSQEREARASLVLGQVLQELVWFDRRLLWQIMSALIFVVGTSTGAFILSYFTPTVGLSCRSGGYIIFNVIALALLTAEMAIWVCTSPNRQKRIRQCDETSGPQTATQAQYPQADATSISWFIQSLQRIEKLVTRISIADMTSTPFGTLRRKSGDLEAIIECRSRTMQLLALRHCAERYLLMPMEVCNAIWLVYLIMSQALGAFNNCLCKTRMWSSGAGYLDFTQWSYSNSSLVGQYWIIGTTISCSLMGIGIFYVLVEWCLQSHLSTENYADAMRGLQNARRFRRYTYWLRYPVFVLALGINHVVSGLRMRKGFQRRNLVWTKKSRFQPKVGETLLRISARMHQLPTQGQEENDMDRGAVDLNIFNEEETGDL
;
A
#
# COMPACT_ATOMS: atom_id res chain seq x y z
N MET A 1 -19.27 -48.48 4.51
CA MET A 1 -18.21 -47.49 4.84
C MET A 1 -17.10 -47.60 3.79
N PRO A 2 -16.52 -46.49 3.29
CA PRO A 2 -15.38 -46.58 2.38
C PRO A 2 -14.23 -47.30 3.09
N LYS A 3 -13.61 -48.28 2.40
CA LYS A 3 -12.43 -48.98 2.91
C LYS A 3 -11.30 -47.96 3.12
N ALA A 4 -10.72 -47.93 4.32
CA ALA A 4 -9.57 -47.08 4.62
C ALA A 4 -8.42 -47.45 3.68
N THR A 5 -7.73 -46.43 3.16
CA THR A 5 -6.63 -46.64 2.22
C THR A 5 -5.36 -46.97 2.98
N ASN A 6 -4.68 -48.06 2.60
CA ASN A 6 -3.36 -48.41 3.13
C ASN A 6 -2.40 -48.62 1.94
N PHE A 7 -1.55 -47.64 1.67
CA PHE A 7 -0.65 -47.70 0.52
C PHE A 7 0.45 -48.75 0.66
N THR A 8 0.91 -49.05 1.89
CA THR A 8 1.94 -50.06 2.14
C THR A 8 1.43 -51.45 1.80
N GLN A 9 0.27 -51.82 2.34
CA GLN A 9 -0.36 -53.13 2.05
C GLN A 9 -0.74 -53.25 0.57
N CYS A 10 -1.23 -52.15 -0.02
CA CYS A 10 -1.60 -52.12 -1.44
C CYS A 10 -0.38 -52.28 -2.36
N ALA A 11 0.75 -51.65 -2.01
CA ALA A 11 2.00 -51.78 -2.74
C ALA A 11 2.49 -53.23 -2.75
N GLU A 12 2.51 -53.89 -1.58
CA GLU A 12 2.90 -55.30 -1.46
C GLU A 12 2.01 -56.20 -2.31
N GLN A 13 0.69 -55.98 -2.29
CA GLN A 13 -0.26 -56.77 -3.07
C GLN A 13 -0.10 -56.58 -4.58
N TYR A 14 0.14 -55.35 -5.04
CA TYR A 14 0.31 -55.05 -6.46
C TYR A 14 1.65 -55.57 -7.00
N LEU A 15 2.74 -55.29 -6.29
CA LEU A 15 4.09 -55.70 -6.69
C LEU A 15 4.28 -57.22 -6.65
N GLY A 16 3.59 -57.92 -5.75
CA GLY A 16 3.66 -59.37 -5.61
C GLY A 16 2.79 -60.18 -6.58
N ASN A 17 1.90 -59.54 -7.36
CA ASN A 17 0.92 -60.27 -8.19
C ASN A 17 0.95 -59.85 -9.68
N PRO A 18 1.56 -60.67 -10.56
CA PRO A 18 1.64 -60.39 -12.00
C PRO A 18 0.28 -60.17 -12.68
N SER A 19 -0.79 -60.82 -12.20
CA SER A 19 -2.13 -60.67 -12.78
C SER A 19 -2.73 -59.28 -12.53
N LEU A 20 -2.42 -58.67 -11.38
CA LEU A 20 -2.85 -57.31 -11.05
C LEU A 20 -2.06 -56.27 -11.85
N ILE A 21 -0.78 -56.52 -12.07
CA ILE A 21 0.09 -55.69 -12.91
C ILE A 21 -0.46 -55.67 -14.34
N ALA A 22 -0.72 -56.84 -14.93
CA ALA A 22 -1.25 -56.93 -16.29
C ALA A 22 -2.60 -56.21 -16.47
N ARG A 23 -3.43 -56.16 -15.41
CA ARG A 23 -4.75 -55.53 -15.45
C ARG A 23 -4.74 -54.01 -15.25
N TRP A 24 -3.84 -53.50 -14.41
CA TRP A 24 -3.89 -52.12 -13.94
C TRP A 24 -2.63 -51.29 -14.21
N ASN A 25 -1.65 -51.84 -14.94
CA ASN A 25 -0.43 -51.12 -15.30
C ASN A 25 -0.71 -49.78 -16.00
N TYR A 26 0.19 -48.82 -15.78
CA TYR A 26 0.18 -47.55 -16.46
C TYR A 26 1.22 -47.53 -17.58
N THR A 27 0.80 -47.18 -18.79
CA THR A 27 1.66 -47.08 -19.99
C THR A 27 1.73 -45.66 -20.55
N GLY A 28 1.11 -44.68 -19.88
CA GLY A 28 1.11 -43.28 -20.29
C GLY A 28 2.43 -42.56 -20.03
N PRO A 29 2.55 -41.29 -20.43
CA PRO A 29 3.77 -40.51 -20.22
C PRO A 29 3.97 -40.19 -18.74
N VAL A 30 5.17 -40.49 -18.22
CA VAL A 30 5.57 -40.19 -16.84
C VAL A 30 6.59 -39.03 -16.79
N ARG A 31 6.63 -38.28 -15.67
CA ARG A 31 7.55 -37.15 -15.47
C ARG A 31 8.50 -37.40 -14.31
N LEU A 32 9.79 -37.14 -14.53
CA LEU A 32 10.91 -37.25 -13.56
C LEU A 32 11.09 -38.63 -12.91
N VAL A 33 10.36 -39.64 -13.41
CA VAL A 33 10.41 -41.03 -12.98
C VAL A 33 10.52 -41.87 -14.26
N GLN A 34 11.26 -42.98 -14.22
CA GLN A 34 11.34 -43.88 -15.37
C GLN A 34 10.01 -44.61 -15.57
N PRO A 35 9.50 -44.75 -16.80
CA PRO A 35 8.30 -45.54 -17.07
C PRO A 35 8.54 -47.00 -16.66
N ASN A 36 7.77 -47.50 -15.70
CA ASN A 36 7.87 -48.88 -15.25
C ASN A 36 6.45 -49.43 -14.98
N PRO A 37 5.88 -50.20 -15.93
CA PRO A 37 4.54 -50.77 -15.81
C PRO A 37 4.36 -51.68 -14.58
N SER A 38 5.45 -52.23 -14.03
CA SER A 38 5.41 -53.13 -12.88
C SER A 38 5.28 -52.39 -11.54
N THR A 39 5.66 -51.12 -11.47
CA THR A 39 5.57 -50.31 -10.24
C THR A 39 4.49 -49.24 -10.32
N GLN A 40 4.02 -48.92 -11.52
CA GLN A 40 3.11 -47.82 -11.80
C GLN A 40 1.69 -48.33 -12.08
N ILE A 41 0.78 -47.98 -11.18
CA ILE A 41 -0.63 -48.36 -11.25
C ILE A 41 -1.50 -47.20 -11.75
N THR A 42 -2.50 -47.52 -12.56
CA THR A 42 -3.55 -46.57 -12.97
C THR A 42 -4.43 -46.11 -11.79
N TYR A 43 -5.06 -44.95 -11.91
CA TYR A 43 -6.00 -44.44 -10.92
C TYR A 43 -7.16 -45.40 -10.60
N ALA A 44 -7.73 -46.04 -11.62
CA ALA A 44 -8.77 -47.04 -11.45
C ALA A 44 -8.27 -48.25 -10.64
N GLY A 45 -7.05 -48.72 -10.93
CA GLY A 45 -6.39 -49.78 -10.16
C GLY A 45 -6.12 -49.38 -8.72
N CYS A 46 -5.64 -48.15 -8.47
CA CYS A 46 -5.41 -47.65 -7.12
C CYS A 46 -6.70 -47.65 -6.29
N LYS A 47 -7.81 -47.17 -6.86
CA LYS A 47 -9.12 -47.21 -6.18
C LYS A 47 -9.60 -48.63 -5.88
N ALA A 48 -9.40 -49.55 -6.82
CA ALA A 48 -9.83 -50.93 -6.69
C ALA A 48 -9.03 -51.71 -5.65
N LEU A 49 -7.70 -51.51 -5.60
CA LEU A 49 -6.81 -52.24 -4.70
C LEU A 49 -6.65 -51.55 -3.34
N CYS A 50 -6.33 -50.25 -3.36
CA CYS A 50 -6.00 -49.52 -2.14
C CYS A 50 -7.25 -48.98 -1.43
N GLY A 51 -8.36 -48.76 -2.15
CA GLY A 51 -9.61 -48.24 -1.58
C GLY A 51 -9.92 -46.78 -1.95
N THR A 52 -11.04 -46.27 -1.42
CA THR A 52 -11.55 -44.92 -1.71
C THR A 52 -11.38 -43.94 -0.56
N GLY A 53 -10.91 -44.39 0.61
CA GLY A 53 -10.68 -43.54 1.77
C GLY A 53 -9.35 -42.76 1.74
N ASN A 54 -9.02 -42.16 2.88
CA ASN A 54 -7.73 -41.50 3.12
C ASN A 54 -6.83 -42.39 3.99
N ASP A 55 -5.53 -42.29 3.77
CA ASP A 55 -4.47 -42.84 4.61
C ASP A 55 -3.97 -41.75 5.58
N TRP A 56 -4.67 -41.64 6.72
CA TRP A 56 -4.42 -40.58 7.71
C TRP A 56 -3.04 -40.73 8.36
N TYR A 57 -2.38 -39.60 8.63
CA TYR A 57 -1.10 -39.65 9.32
C TYR A 57 -1.25 -40.14 10.77
N PRO A 58 -0.29 -40.94 11.28
CA PRO A 58 -0.19 -41.24 12.69
C PRO A 58 -0.16 -39.96 13.53
N TRP A 59 -0.69 -40.02 14.76
CA TRP A 59 -0.74 -38.87 15.66
C TRP A 59 0.63 -38.22 15.89
N ALA A 60 1.72 -38.99 15.92
CA ALA A 60 3.07 -38.47 16.07
C ALA A 60 3.46 -37.48 14.95
N ILE A 61 3.13 -37.79 13.69
CA ILE A 61 3.42 -36.92 12.55
C ILE A 61 2.48 -35.70 12.57
N SER A 62 1.19 -35.93 12.78
CA SER A 62 0.17 -34.87 12.81
C SER A 62 0.45 -33.85 13.93
N SER A 63 0.78 -34.33 15.14
CA SER A 63 1.11 -33.47 16.29
C SER A 63 2.40 -32.68 16.08
N SER A 64 3.43 -33.29 15.48
CA SER A 64 4.67 -32.60 15.10
C SER A 64 4.41 -31.48 14.09
N PHE A 65 3.56 -31.70 13.09
CA PHE A 65 3.17 -30.67 12.15
C PHE A 65 2.40 -29.53 12.84
N ILE A 66 1.44 -29.87 13.71
CA ILE A 66 0.63 -28.88 14.45
C ILE A 66 1.51 -28.00 15.32
N THR A 67 2.46 -28.57 16.06
CA THR A 67 3.36 -27.80 16.93
C THR A 67 4.35 -26.95 16.14
N THR A 68 4.80 -27.43 14.97
CA THR A 68 5.78 -26.75 14.13
C THR A 68 5.18 -25.60 13.32
N TRP A 69 3.96 -25.74 12.81
CA TRP A 69 3.35 -24.75 11.90
C TRP A 69 2.06 -24.13 12.40
N VAL A 70 1.11 -24.94 12.88
CA VAL A 70 -0.21 -24.42 13.27
C VAL A 70 -0.09 -23.52 14.49
N LEU A 71 0.63 -23.94 15.54
CA LEU A 71 0.79 -23.12 16.75
C LEU A 71 1.55 -21.81 16.50
N PRO A 72 2.67 -21.77 15.75
CA PRO A 72 3.33 -20.50 15.42
C PRO A 72 2.49 -19.56 14.55
N LEU A 73 1.71 -20.11 13.60
CA LEU A 73 0.80 -19.32 12.78
C LEU A 73 -0.33 -18.72 13.63
N LEU A 74 -0.93 -19.51 14.52
CA LEU A 74 -1.91 -19.01 15.49
C LEU A 74 -1.28 -17.98 16.43
N GLY A 75 -0.05 -18.20 16.89
CA GLY A 75 0.71 -17.25 17.69
C GLY A 75 0.86 -15.90 16.97
N ASN A 76 1.27 -15.90 15.71
CA ASN A 76 1.36 -14.68 14.90
C ASN A 76 -0.01 -14.04 14.65
N LEU A 77 -1.05 -14.85 14.41
CA LEU A 77 -2.42 -14.35 14.22
C LEU A 77 -2.95 -13.67 15.49
N LEU A 78 -2.69 -14.22 16.67
CA LEU A 78 -3.11 -13.65 17.96
C LEU A 78 -2.41 -12.32 18.27
N GLN A 79 -1.24 -12.08 17.68
CA GLN A 79 -0.57 -10.77 17.76
C GLN A 79 -1.12 -9.75 16.76
N ALA A 80 -2.02 -10.15 15.87
CA ALA A 80 -2.68 -9.22 14.98
C ALA A 80 -3.48 -8.18 15.80
N PRO A 81 -3.57 -6.94 15.31
CA PRO A 81 -4.09 -5.81 16.07
C PRO A 81 -5.64 -5.85 16.13
N PHE A 82 -6.24 -6.81 16.83
CA PHE A 82 -7.69 -6.98 16.92
C PHE A 82 -8.38 -5.98 17.86
N GLU A 83 -9.66 -5.71 17.59
CA GLU A 83 -10.49 -4.84 18.44
C GLU A 83 -11.20 -5.67 19.51
N SER A 84 -11.08 -5.28 20.78
CA SER A 84 -11.84 -5.85 21.90
C SER A 84 -13.33 -5.54 21.73
N ASN A 85 -14.22 -6.47 22.12
CA ASN A 85 -15.68 -6.34 22.04
C ASN A 85 -16.28 -6.18 20.63
N ALA A 86 -15.50 -6.38 19.56
CA ALA A 86 -15.97 -6.29 18.17
C ALA A 86 -15.74 -7.60 17.39
N PHE A 87 -16.31 -8.71 17.88
CA PHE A 87 -16.10 -10.06 17.35
C PHE A 87 -16.23 -10.17 15.83
N TRP A 88 -17.34 -9.67 15.26
CA TRP A 88 -17.57 -9.74 13.81
C TRP A 88 -16.63 -8.86 12.98
N ARG A 89 -16.15 -7.73 13.53
CA ARG A 89 -15.12 -6.92 12.87
C ARG A 89 -13.80 -7.66 12.83
N THR A 90 -13.45 -8.33 13.92
CA THR A 90 -12.27 -9.18 14.02
C THR A 90 -12.34 -10.36 13.04
N ILE A 91 -13.46 -11.08 12.96
CA ILE A 91 -13.62 -12.18 11.98
C ILE A 91 -13.47 -11.67 10.55
N LYS A 92 -14.12 -10.54 10.20
CA LYS A 92 -13.99 -9.96 8.85
C LYS A 92 -12.55 -9.59 8.53
N LEU A 93 -11.81 -9.07 9.51
CA LEU A 93 -10.40 -8.77 9.34
C LEU A 93 -9.55 -10.03 9.12
N ILE A 94 -9.79 -11.09 9.90
CA ILE A 94 -9.11 -12.38 9.71
C ILE A 94 -9.39 -12.94 8.32
N ALA A 95 -10.66 -12.95 7.90
CA ALA A 95 -11.05 -13.39 6.57
C ALA A 95 -10.37 -12.56 5.46
N ARG A 96 -10.20 -11.25 5.66
CA ARG A 96 -9.50 -10.38 4.71
C ARG A 96 -7.98 -10.63 4.69
N TYR A 97 -7.34 -10.75 5.85
CA TYR A 97 -5.90 -11.02 5.93
C TYR A 97 -5.52 -12.37 5.33
N LEU A 98 -6.31 -13.40 5.61
CA LEU A 98 -6.06 -14.75 5.12
C LEU A 98 -6.60 -14.97 3.70
N GLY A 99 -7.73 -14.36 3.35
CA GLY A 99 -8.39 -14.56 2.06
C GLY A 99 -7.93 -13.62 0.95
N SER A 100 -7.54 -12.38 1.27
CA SER A 100 -6.96 -11.41 0.31
C SER A 100 -5.66 -10.79 0.85
N PRO A 101 -4.61 -11.60 1.11
CA PRO A 101 -3.36 -11.10 1.67
C PRO A 101 -2.67 -10.06 0.78
N MET A 102 -2.77 -10.20 -0.55
CA MET A 102 -2.19 -9.26 -1.51
C MET A 102 -2.83 -7.86 -1.44
N ALA A 103 -4.16 -7.81 -1.35
CA ALA A 103 -4.90 -6.55 -1.19
C ALA A 103 -4.60 -5.93 0.18
N SER A 104 -4.65 -6.73 1.25
CA SER A 104 -4.33 -6.29 2.62
C SER A 104 -2.93 -5.69 2.71
N LEU A 105 -1.91 -6.39 2.22
CA LEU A 105 -0.53 -5.90 2.18
C LEU A 105 -0.38 -4.62 1.36
N THR A 106 -1.07 -4.50 0.22
CA THR A 106 -1.04 -3.27 -0.60
C THR A 106 -1.43 -2.04 0.22
N TYR A 107 -2.55 -2.10 0.95
CA TYR A 107 -3.00 -0.97 1.77
C TYR A 107 -2.10 -0.69 2.96
N ILE A 108 -1.54 -1.72 3.59
CA ILE A 108 -0.62 -1.54 4.71
C ILE A 108 0.69 -0.91 4.23
N LEU A 109 1.28 -1.42 3.15
CA LEU A 109 2.49 -0.88 2.55
C LEU A 109 2.30 0.56 2.07
N TRP A 110 1.13 0.87 1.50
CA TRP A 110 0.76 2.25 1.18
C TRP A 110 0.78 3.17 2.40
N LYS A 111 0.20 2.73 3.52
CA LYS A 111 0.23 3.51 4.76
C LYS A 111 1.64 3.69 5.30
N ILE A 112 2.48 2.65 5.25
CA ILE A 112 3.90 2.74 5.62
C ILE A 112 4.63 3.76 4.74
N GLU A 113 4.36 3.81 3.43
CA GLU A 113 4.92 4.82 2.53
C GLU A 113 4.50 6.25 2.94
N VAL A 114 3.22 6.45 3.24
CA VAL A 114 2.69 7.74 3.71
C VAL A 114 3.38 8.18 5.00
N SER A 115 3.53 7.28 5.98
CA SER A 115 4.28 7.52 7.21
C SER A 115 5.75 7.83 6.94
N GLY A 116 6.37 7.13 5.98
CA GLY A 116 7.75 7.35 5.54
C GLY A 116 7.95 8.73 4.93
N LYS A 117 6.95 9.27 4.22
CA LYS A 117 6.95 10.64 3.70
C LYS A 117 6.82 11.68 4.80
N CYS A 118 5.93 11.48 5.78
CA CYS A 118 5.87 12.34 6.97
C CYS A 118 7.25 12.42 7.65
N ALA A 119 7.90 11.28 7.86
CA ALA A 119 9.23 11.19 8.45
C ALA A 119 10.31 11.89 7.60
N LEU A 120 10.22 11.78 6.27
CA LEU A 120 11.11 12.48 5.35
C LEU A 120 10.93 13.99 5.41
N PHE A 121 9.69 14.50 5.45
CA PHE A 121 9.43 15.94 5.50
C PHE A 121 9.97 16.56 6.78
N VAL A 122 9.80 15.88 7.91
CA VAL A 122 10.40 16.29 9.19
C VAL A 122 11.93 16.24 9.13
N ASP A 123 12.55 15.19 8.59
CA ASP A 123 14.02 15.13 8.44
C ASP A 123 14.56 16.30 7.61
N MET A 124 13.86 16.66 6.54
CA MET A 124 14.24 17.71 5.60
C MET A 124 13.91 19.13 6.08
N ALA A 125 13.20 19.28 7.20
CA ALA A 125 12.80 20.60 7.74
C ALA A 125 13.99 21.46 8.17
N ILE A 126 15.07 20.83 8.64
CA ILE A 126 16.26 21.50 9.20
C ILE A 126 17.52 21.08 8.41
N PRO A 127 18.65 21.82 8.51
CA PRO A 127 19.87 21.43 7.79
C PRO A 127 20.43 20.10 8.29
N TYR A 128 21.24 19.45 7.45
CA TYR A 128 21.81 18.13 7.78
C TYR A 128 22.85 18.21 8.89
N ASP A 129 23.82 19.12 8.72
CA ASP A 129 24.96 19.31 9.62
C ASP A 129 24.70 20.34 10.74
N GLY A 130 23.49 20.92 10.81
CA GLY A 130 23.14 21.90 11.85
C GLY A 130 22.84 21.27 13.21
N ALA A 131 22.96 22.08 14.27
CA ALA A 131 22.59 21.69 15.62
C ALA A 131 21.10 21.32 15.67
N VAL A 132 20.79 20.24 16.40
CA VAL A 132 19.41 19.80 16.54
C VAL A 132 18.69 20.75 17.50
N PRO A 133 17.56 21.37 17.08
CA PRO A 133 16.89 22.37 17.91
C PRO A 133 16.35 21.80 19.21
N ASN A 134 16.23 22.66 20.23
CA ASN A 134 15.60 22.31 21.52
C ASN A 134 14.09 22.05 21.38
N GLU A 135 13.48 21.44 22.39
CA GLU A 135 12.05 21.08 22.39
C GLU A 135 11.10 22.29 22.24
N ASN A 136 11.55 23.48 22.61
CA ASN A 136 10.77 24.71 22.48
C ASN A 136 10.82 25.32 21.07
N HIS A 137 11.64 24.76 20.17
CA HIS A 137 11.73 25.22 18.79
C HIS A 137 10.56 24.70 17.94
N ASP A 138 10.24 25.42 16.88
CA ASP A 138 9.14 25.09 15.96
C ASP A 138 9.29 23.75 15.24
N PHE A 139 10.52 23.22 15.19
CA PHE A 139 10.79 21.89 14.70
C PHE A 139 10.02 20.82 15.50
N ALA A 140 9.96 20.96 16.83
CA ALA A 140 9.20 20.05 17.69
C ALA A 140 7.70 20.10 17.38
N SER A 141 7.17 21.30 17.14
CA SER A 141 5.78 21.53 16.75
C SER A 141 5.44 20.90 15.39
N ILE A 142 6.33 21.03 14.40
CA ILE A 142 6.18 20.40 13.08
C ILE A 142 6.26 18.88 13.18
N ARG A 143 7.20 18.34 13.98
CA ARG A 143 7.28 16.90 14.26
C ARG A 143 5.97 16.35 14.85
N ASP A 144 5.37 17.07 15.78
CA ASP A 144 4.09 16.71 16.39
C ASP A 144 2.95 16.73 15.37
N SER A 145 2.95 17.72 14.49
CA SER A 145 1.97 17.87 13.39
C SER A 145 2.01 16.68 12.43
N PHE A 146 3.20 16.28 11.98
CA PHE A 146 3.36 15.12 11.09
C PHE A 146 3.09 13.78 11.78
N TYR A 147 3.38 13.66 13.07
CA TYR A 147 2.98 12.49 13.85
C TYR A 147 1.45 12.40 13.98
N LEU A 148 0.77 13.51 14.26
CA LEU A 148 -0.69 13.55 14.30
C LEU A 148 -1.31 13.23 12.94
N LEU A 149 -0.73 13.74 11.84
CA LEU A 149 -1.15 13.44 10.48
C LEU A 149 -1.06 11.95 10.15
N MET A 150 0.02 11.29 10.59
CA MET A 150 0.18 9.83 10.46
C MET A 150 -0.95 9.07 11.17
N ASN A 151 -1.32 9.49 12.38
CA ASN A 151 -2.40 8.85 13.16
C ASN A 151 -3.78 9.09 12.54
N ILE A 152 -4.04 10.32 12.07
CA ILE A 152 -5.29 10.69 11.38
C ILE A 152 -5.49 9.87 10.11
N ASN A 153 -4.40 9.54 9.39
CA ASN A 153 -4.46 8.74 8.17
C ASN A 153 -5.11 7.36 8.37
N GLN A 154 -5.18 6.88 9.61
CA GLN A 154 -5.75 5.59 9.95
C GLN A 154 -7.27 5.61 10.11
N TYR A 155 -7.91 6.78 10.09
CA TYR A 155 -9.35 6.89 10.29
C TYR A 155 -10.07 7.27 9.00
N GLY A 156 -11.23 6.65 8.76
CA GLY A 156 -12.16 7.06 7.72
C GLY A 156 -12.88 8.35 8.12
N MET A 157 -13.05 9.26 7.15
CA MET A 157 -13.83 10.47 7.32
C MET A 157 -15.32 10.22 7.05
N LYS A 158 -16.19 11.06 7.60
CA LYS A 158 -17.63 11.06 7.32
C LYS A 158 -17.92 11.15 5.81
N PRO A 159 -18.76 10.26 5.25
CA PRO A 159 -19.11 10.27 3.83
C PRO A 159 -19.80 11.59 3.45
N GLY A 160 -19.40 12.19 2.33
CA GLY A 160 -19.85 13.51 1.87
C GLY A 160 -18.91 14.66 2.26
N ILE A 161 -18.30 14.61 3.45
CA ILE A 161 -17.30 15.62 3.89
C ILE A 161 -15.91 15.28 3.35
N SER A 162 -15.59 13.99 3.20
CA SER A 162 -14.30 13.52 2.68
C SER A 162 -13.91 14.03 1.29
N LEU A 163 -14.86 14.64 0.57
CA LEU A 163 -14.69 15.16 -0.78
C LEU A 163 -14.60 16.70 -0.83
N THR A 164 -14.81 17.40 0.28
CA THR A 164 -14.81 18.87 0.31
C THR A 164 -13.41 19.42 0.60
N LYS A 165 -13.01 20.47 -0.13
CA LYS A 165 -11.71 21.12 0.07
C LYS A 165 -11.67 21.91 1.38
N GLU A 166 -12.82 22.33 1.87
CA GLU A 166 -13.01 23.01 3.15
C GLU A 166 -12.64 22.09 4.33
N ALA A 167 -13.01 20.80 4.25
CA ALA A 167 -12.63 19.81 5.26
C ALA A 167 -11.13 19.54 5.27
N GLU A 168 -10.50 19.47 4.09
CA GLU A 168 -9.04 19.38 3.96
C GLU A 168 -8.35 20.63 4.52
N GLY A 169 -8.86 21.83 4.20
CA GLY A 169 -8.36 23.10 4.71
C GLY A 169 -8.45 23.21 6.24
N LEU A 170 -9.58 22.78 6.83
CA LEU A 170 -9.75 22.71 8.27
C LEU A 170 -8.69 21.80 8.93
N LEU A 171 -8.44 20.62 8.34
CA LEU A 171 -7.40 19.72 8.83
C LEU A 171 -6.01 20.35 8.73
N ARG A 172 -5.71 21.11 7.67
CA ARG A 172 -4.44 21.85 7.54
C ARG A 172 -4.30 22.93 8.61
N ILE A 173 -5.37 23.68 8.92
CA ILE A 173 -5.37 24.65 10.03
C ILE A 173 -5.08 23.92 11.35
N MET A 174 -5.80 22.84 11.64
CA MET A 174 -5.58 22.03 12.85
C MET A 174 -4.13 21.49 12.92
N LEU A 175 -3.56 21.08 11.79
CA LEU A 175 -2.26 20.43 11.71
C LEU A 175 -1.10 21.40 11.66
N PHE A 176 -1.19 22.56 11.04
CA PHE A 176 -0.05 23.47 10.81
C PHE A 176 -0.23 24.85 11.44
N GLY A 177 -1.45 25.21 11.83
CA GLY A 177 -1.74 26.41 12.60
C GLY A 177 -1.00 26.43 13.95
N LYS A 178 -0.48 27.60 14.31
CA LYS A 178 0.25 27.85 15.56
C LYS A 178 -0.53 28.82 16.46
N ASP A 179 -0.98 29.92 15.87
CA ASP A 179 -1.46 31.11 16.60
C ASP A 179 -2.98 31.12 16.86
N LEU A 180 -3.72 30.12 16.37
CA LEU A 180 -5.14 30.00 16.67
C LEU A 180 -5.37 29.77 18.18
N ARG A 181 -6.10 30.69 18.82
CA ARG A 181 -6.58 30.55 20.20
C ARG A 181 -7.79 29.62 20.23
N LEU A 182 -7.91 28.81 21.28
CA LEU A 182 -9.01 27.87 21.42
C LEU A 182 -10.15 28.48 22.24
N LEU A 183 -11.38 28.38 21.74
CA LEU A 183 -12.57 28.87 22.43
C LEU A 183 -12.69 28.26 23.83
N GLY A 184 -12.93 29.09 24.84
CA GLY A 184 -13.08 28.67 26.24
C GLY A 184 -11.77 28.26 26.94
N SER A 185 -10.59 28.45 26.31
CA SER A 185 -9.29 28.19 26.93
C SER A 185 -8.27 29.27 26.60
N LYS A 186 -7.45 29.68 27.58
CA LYS A 186 -6.29 30.55 27.32
C LYS A 186 -5.15 29.86 26.54
N LYS A 187 -5.36 28.62 26.06
CA LYS A 187 -4.33 27.79 25.41
C LYS A 187 -4.37 27.96 23.89
N SER A 188 -3.20 28.03 23.28
CA SER A 188 -3.05 27.97 21.83
C SER A 188 -3.28 26.56 21.28
N LEU A 189 -3.70 26.48 20.01
CA LEU A 189 -3.82 25.23 19.26
C LEU A 189 -2.54 24.38 19.33
N ASN A 190 -1.36 25.01 19.27
CA ASN A 190 -0.08 24.32 19.38
C ASN A 190 0.06 23.55 20.70
N THR A 191 -0.37 24.15 21.81
CA THR A 191 -0.31 23.52 23.14
C THR A 191 -1.26 22.33 23.24
N ALA A 192 -2.48 22.46 22.69
CA ALA A 192 -3.44 21.36 22.66
C ALA A 192 -2.95 20.20 21.78
N ARG A 193 -2.39 20.49 20.60
CA ARG A 193 -1.76 19.51 19.71
C ARG A 193 -0.60 18.78 20.38
N ARG A 194 0.31 19.51 21.03
CA ARG A 194 1.46 18.92 21.75
C ARG A 194 0.99 17.98 22.86
N LYS A 195 0.00 18.39 23.65
CA LYS A 195 -0.59 17.54 24.70
C LYS A 195 -1.20 16.27 24.12
N LEU A 196 -2.01 16.39 23.07
CA LEU A 196 -2.61 15.23 22.40
C LEU A 196 -1.54 14.27 21.87
N VAL A 197 -0.51 14.80 21.22
CA VAL A 197 0.57 13.99 20.64
C VAL A 197 1.41 13.30 21.72
N GLN A 198 1.69 13.95 22.85
CA GLN A 198 2.36 13.33 24.00
C GLN A 198 1.55 12.14 24.55
N GLU A 199 0.24 12.31 24.74
CA GLU A 199 -0.67 11.23 25.15
C GLU A 199 -0.69 10.07 24.13
N LEU A 200 -0.65 10.37 22.83
CA LEU A 200 -0.58 9.34 21.80
C LEU A 200 0.77 8.60 21.84
N ARG A 201 1.91 9.28 21.99
CA ARG A 201 3.23 8.62 22.01
C ARG A 201 3.42 7.70 23.22
N SER A 202 2.98 8.12 24.41
CA SER A 202 3.15 7.32 25.63
C SER A 202 2.43 5.97 25.56
N ASN A 203 1.29 5.91 24.87
CA ASN A 203 0.50 4.69 24.72
C ASN A 203 1.14 3.63 23.78
N ARG A 204 2.17 3.96 22.98
CA ARG A 204 2.69 3.08 21.89
C ARG A 204 3.60 1.95 22.32
N ARG A 205 4.19 2.05 23.50
CA ARG A 205 5.27 1.16 23.91
C ARG A 205 4.87 -0.31 24.16
N ARG A 206 3.58 -0.65 24.20
CA ARG A 206 3.10 -1.93 24.79
C ARG A 206 2.77 -3.08 23.81
N GLY A 207 2.95 -2.92 22.50
CA GLY A 207 2.47 -3.91 21.52
C GLY A 207 3.50 -4.52 20.56
N VAL A 208 4.74 -4.05 20.57
CA VAL A 208 5.73 -4.39 19.52
C VAL A 208 6.55 -5.63 19.88
N VAL A 209 6.98 -5.76 21.13
CA VAL A 209 7.84 -6.87 21.59
C VAL A 209 7.23 -8.25 21.37
N PRO A 210 5.94 -8.52 21.71
CA PRO A 210 5.35 -9.84 21.51
C PRO A 210 5.36 -10.32 20.06
N VAL A 211 5.32 -9.38 19.11
CA VAL A 211 5.28 -9.67 17.67
C VAL A 211 6.66 -10.07 17.17
N PHE A 212 7.69 -9.35 17.63
CA PHE A 212 9.06 -9.74 17.32
C PHE A 212 9.35 -11.15 17.86
N LEU A 213 8.86 -11.49 19.05
CA LEU A 213 8.96 -12.84 19.60
C LEU A 213 8.19 -13.87 18.76
N SER A 214 6.95 -13.59 18.33
CA SER A 214 6.17 -14.51 17.50
C SER A 214 6.76 -14.70 16.10
N THR A 215 7.33 -13.64 15.53
CA THR A 215 8.04 -13.69 14.26
C THR A 215 9.33 -14.49 14.39
N LEU A 216 10.10 -14.25 15.44
CA LEU A 216 11.33 -15.00 15.72
C LEU A 216 11.02 -16.49 15.93
N TRP A 217 9.92 -16.81 16.61
CA TRP A 217 9.46 -18.18 16.78
C TRP A 217 9.10 -18.84 15.45
N PHE A 218 8.43 -18.14 14.54
CA PHE A 218 8.20 -18.64 13.17
C PHE A 218 9.50 -18.89 12.41
N LEU A 219 10.46 -17.97 12.49
CA LEU A 219 11.78 -18.13 11.88
C LEU A 219 12.56 -19.30 12.50
N PHE A 220 12.40 -19.53 13.80
CA PHE A 220 12.98 -20.65 14.51
C PHE A 220 12.36 -21.98 14.06
N SER A 221 11.03 -22.08 13.97
CA SER A 221 10.34 -23.26 13.40
C SER A 221 10.79 -23.54 11.97
N LEU A 222 10.92 -22.51 11.14
CA LEU A 222 11.44 -22.64 9.78
C LEU A 222 12.90 -23.12 9.77
N GLY A 223 13.73 -22.58 10.66
CA GLY A 223 15.11 -23.00 10.84
C GLY A 223 15.24 -24.46 11.26
N ILE A 224 14.42 -24.92 12.22
CA ILE A 224 14.34 -26.33 12.61
C ILE A 224 13.89 -27.17 11.45
N SER A 225 12.87 -26.78 10.68
CA SER A 225 12.38 -27.59 9.55
C SER A 225 13.43 -27.75 8.46
N ILE A 226 14.22 -26.69 8.20
CA ILE A 226 15.39 -26.76 7.33
C ILE A 226 16.50 -27.63 7.95
N GLN A 227 16.69 -27.57 9.27
CA GLN A 227 17.71 -28.35 10.00
C GLN A 227 17.34 -29.83 10.21
N SER A 228 16.07 -30.18 10.33
CA SER A 228 15.60 -31.58 10.35
C SER A 228 15.93 -32.25 9.02
N CYS A 229 15.92 -31.49 7.92
CA CYS A 229 16.49 -31.91 6.64
C CYS A 229 18.03 -32.10 6.69
N LYS A 230 18.74 -31.44 7.63
CA LYS A 230 20.21 -31.45 7.83
C LYS A 230 20.72 -32.51 8.82
N SER A 231 19.90 -33.08 9.71
CA SER A 231 20.41 -33.82 10.88
C SER A 231 20.74 -35.30 10.62
N VAL A 232 21.87 -35.55 9.93
CA VAL A 232 22.83 -36.63 10.26
C VAL A 232 24.23 -36.06 10.02
N ILE A 233 24.77 -35.27 10.96
CA ILE A 233 26.21 -34.96 10.99
C ILE A 233 26.73 -35.08 12.42
N ASN A 234 27.21 -36.28 12.72
CA ASN A 234 28.49 -36.60 13.35
C ASN A 234 28.71 -38.07 12.93
N LEU A 235 29.76 -38.51 12.23
CA LEU A 235 31.17 -38.15 12.25
C LEU A 235 31.76 -38.83 10.98
N TYR A 236 32.43 -38.10 10.08
CA TYR A 236 33.45 -38.54 9.08
C TYR A 236 33.47 -37.51 7.93
N LYS A 237 34.37 -36.52 7.95
CA LYS A 237 35.73 -36.56 7.39
C LYS A 237 35.77 -36.21 5.88
N SER A 238 36.41 -35.06 5.62
CA SER A 238 37.22 -34.69 4.44
C SER A 238 36.65 -33.63 3.47
N ARG A 239 37.30 -32.47 3.55
CA ARG A 239 37.61 -31.43 2.55
C ARG A 239 36.84 -31.45 1.20
N THR A 240 36.25 -30.28 0.91
CA THR A 240 35.99 -29.73 -0.43
C THR A 240 34.73 -30.21 -1.15
N GLN A 241 33.55 -30.00 -0.56
CA GLN A 241 32.35 -29.69 -1.34
C GLN A 241 31.31 -28.98 -0.44
N ALA A 242 31.18 -27.67 -0.59
CA ALA A 242 30.11 -26.87 0.01
C ALA A 242 28.78 -27.01 -0.76
N ILE A 243 28.49 -28.23 -1.23
CA ILE A 243 27.26 -28.55 -1.95
C ILE A 243 26.59 -29.69 -1.17
N LEU A 244 25.62 -29.31 -0.34
CA LEU A 244 24.38 -30.07 -0.04
C LEU A 244 24.56 -31.44 0.63
N ALA A 245 24.48 -31.48 1.96
CA ALA A 245 24.30 -32.71 2.72
C ALA A 245 22.96 -32.65 3.46
N PHE A 246 21.96 -33.30 2.88
CA PHE A 246 20.61 -33.39 3.42
C PHE A 246 20.27 -34.88 3.65
N GLY A 247 19.91 -35.27 4.89
CA GLY A 247 19.83 -36.68 5.30
C GLY A 247 18.51 -37.40 4.99
N TYR A 248 17.41 -36.65 4.83
CA TYR A 248 16.06 -37.19 4.56
C TYR A 248 15.36 -36.50 3.36
N LEU A 249 16.14 -36.04 2.37
CA LEU A 249 15.57 -35.41 1.16
C LEU A 249 14.60 -36.32 0.46
N GLY A 250 13.47 -35.78 0.04
CA GLY A 250 12.52 -36.53 -0.78
C GLY A 250 11.50 -37.30 0.05
N SER A 251 11.64 -37.40 1.37
CA SER A 251 10.55 -37.87 2.24
C SER A 251 9.33 -36.97 2.09
N ASN A 252 8.19 -37.60 1.81
CA ASN A 252 6.91 -36.95 1.57
C ASN A 252 6.47 -36.15 2.80
N ALA A 253 6.59 -36.70 4.01
CA ALA A 253 6.20 -35.99 5.23
C ALA A 253 7.00 -34.71 5.45
N GLU A 254 8.34 -34.81 5.36
CA GLU A 254 9.26 -33.68 5.51
C GLU A 254 9.08 -32.62 4.42
N ALA A 255 8.87 -33.05 3.17
CA ALA A 255 8.62 -32.15 2.04
C ALA A 255 7.40 -31.25 2.28
N HIS A 256 6.31 -31.82 2.80
CA HIS A 256 5.08 -31.08 3.01
C HIS A 256 5.14 -30.17 4.21
N ASP A 257 5.77 -30.64 5.29
CA ASP A 257 5.97 -29.86 6.49
C ASP A 257 6.68 -28.54 6.14
N LEU A 258 7.82 -28.65 5.44
CA LEU A 258 8.56 -27.49 4.94
C LEU A 258 7.74 -26.66 3.94
N ALA A 259 7.01 -27.29 3.01
CA ALA A 259 6.23 -26.57 2.00
C ALA A 259 5.17 -25.66 2.62
N VAL A 260 4.49 -26.05 3.70
CA VAL A 260 3.50 -25.19 4.37
C VAL A 260 4.16 -23.98 5.01
N GLY A 261 5.31 -24.17 5.65
CA GLY A 261 6.11 -23.06 6.18
C GLY A 261 6.49 -22.03 5.13
N LEU A 262 6.99 -22.51 3.98
CA LEU A 262 7.37 -21.64 2.86
C LEU A 262 6.15 -20.96 2.23
N PHE A 263 5.01 -21.67 2.14
CA PHE A 263 3.76 -21.11 1.64
C PHE A 263 3.23 -19.99 2.53
N MET A 264 3.36 -20.14 3.86
CA MET A 264 2.89 -19.16 4.83
C MET A 264 3.94 -18.08 5.19
N SER A 265 5.08 -18.04 4.50
CA SER A 265 6.16 -17.09 4.80
C SER A 265 5.79 -15.61 4.56
N TRP A 266 4.73 -15.32 3.80
CA TRP A 266 4.19 -13.96 3.68
C TRP A 266 3.42 -13.50 4.92
N PHE A 267 2.94 -14.43 5.77
CA PHE A 267 2.07 -14.10 6.89
C PHE A 267 2.79 -13.32 8.00
N PRO A 268 4.01 -13.69 8.45
CA PRO A 268 4.78 -12.86 9.37
C PRO A 268 5.08 -11.46 8.82
N ILE A 269 5.32 -11.32 7.51
CA ILE A 269 5.53 -10.02 6.85
C ILE A 269 4.26 -9.16 6.99
N LEU A 270 3.09 -9.74 6.72
CA LEU A 270 1.80 -9.05 6.87
C LEU A 270 1.57 -8.59 8.31
N ILE A 271 1.82 -9.46 9.29
CA ILE A 271 1.66 -9.11 10.71
C ILE A 271 2.62 -7.98 11.10
N LEU A 272 3.92 -8.09 10.79
CA LEU A 272 4.90 -7.04 11.05
C LEU A 272 4.52 -5.70 10.40
N CYS A 273 4.12 -5.71 9.12
CA CYS A 273 3.62 -4.53 8.42
C CYS A 273 2.44 -3.88 9.17
N SER A 274 1.48 -4.67 9.64
CA SER A 274 0.29 -4.17 10.35
C SER A 274 0.62 -3.46 11.68
N ILE A 275 1.79 -3.75 12.25
CA ILE A 275 2.26 -3.17 13.51
C ILE A 275 3.09 -1.93 13.30
N VAL A 276 3.87 -1.86 12.22
CA VAL A 276 4.44 -0.58 11.79
C VAL A 276 3.31 0.43 11.53
N ASP A 277 2.19 -0.02 10.97
CA ASP A 277 0.96 0.75 10.80
C ASP A 277 0.06 0.83 12.06
N ARG A 278 0.46 0.29 13.22
CA ARG A 278 -0.39 0.27 14.42
C ARG A 278 -0.35 1.59 15.18
N ASN A 279 -1.53 2.12 15.52
CA ASN A 279 -1.71 3.14 16.53
C ASN A 279 -1.68 2.57 17.97
N PRO A 280 -1.31 3.38 18.95
CA PRO A 280 -1.24 2.98 20.34
C PRO A 280 -2.59 3.07 21.06
N ALA A 281 -3.04 1.97 21.67
CA ALA A 281 -4.28 1.85 22.45
C ALA A 281 -5.60 1.85 21.64
N ALA A 282 -6.73 1.83 22.35
CA ALA A 282 -8.07 1.66 21.79
C ALA A 282 -8.36 2.71 20.70
N ALA A 283 -8.58 2.23 19.47
CA ALA A 283 -8.76 3.10 18.31
C ALA A 283 -9.89 4.13 18.51
N ASP A 284 -10.93 3.76 19.24
CA ASP A 284 -12.07 4.61 19.57
C ASP A 284 -11.72 5.78 20.51
N ASP A 285 -10.81 5.59 21.47
CA ASP A 285 -10.40 6.67 22.39
C ASP A 285 -9.59 7.73 21.64
N ILE A 286 -8.65 7.28 20.79
CA ILE A 286 -7.86 8.18 19.93
C ILE A 286 -8.78 8.94 18.98
N GLN A 287 -9.76 8.26 18.38
CA GLN A 287 -10.74 8.90 17.50
C GLN A 287 -11.52 9.99 18.22
N ARG A 288 -12.03 9.71 19.44
CA ARG A 288 -12.74 10.71 20.25
C ARG A 288 -11.88 11.92 20.56
N ARG A 289 -10.60 11.71 20.90
CA ARG A 289 -9.65 12.80 21.19
C ARG A 289 -9.34 13.65 19.96
N ILE A 290 -9.14 13.02 18.80
CA ILE A 290 -8.89 13.73 17.53
C ILE A 290 -10.14 14.51 17.13
N ASN A 291 -11.34 13.91 17.19
CA ASN A 291 -12.59 14.60 16.89
C ASN A 291 -12.81 15.78 17.83
N LYS A 292 -12.51 15.64 19.12
CA LYS A 292 -12.59 16.75 20.07
C LYS A 292 -11.67 17.91 19.67
N LEU A 293 -10.47 17.64 19.16
CA LEU A 293 -9.57 18.68 18.66
C LEU A 293 -10.14 19.35 17.40
N VAL A 294 -10.70 18.58 16.46
CA VAL A 294 -11.38 19.12 15.26
C VAL A 294 -12.55 20.01 15.67
N ASP A 295 -13.40 19.56 16.58
CA ASP A 295 -14.57 20.31 17.05
C ASP A 295 -14.15 21.62 17.74
N LEU A 296 -13.08 21.60 18.55
CA LEU A 296 -12.53 22.83 19.15
C LEU A 296 -12.01 23.82 18.10
N VAL A 297 -11.39 23.35 17.01
CA VAL A 297 -10.95 24.22 15.91
C VAL A 297 -12.16 24.80 15.17
N CYS A 298 -13.19 24.00 14.90
CA CYS A 298 -14.44 24.49 14.32
C CYS A 298 -15.06 25.60 15.18
N ASP A 299 -15.17 25.37 16.50
CA ASP A 299 -15.78 26.32 17.42
C ASP A 299 -14.97 27.62 17.53
N SER A 300 -13.63 27.51 17.48
CA SER A 300 -12.75 28.67 17.51
C SER A 300 -12.78 29.49 16.21
N LEU A 301 -13.03 28.86 15.07
CA LEU A 301 -13.18 29.57 13.78
C LEU A 301 -14.57 30.18 13.59
N GLN A 302 -15.57 29.70 14.33
CA GLN A 302 -16.92 30.27 14.33
C GLN A 302 -17.01 31.56 15.13
N ASP A 303 -16.14 31.74 16.14
CA ASP A 303 -16.01 33.00 16.88
C ASP A 303 -15.35 34.07 16.00
N ASP A 304 -16.07 35.16 15.74
CA ASP A 304 -15.62 36.22 14.85
C ASP A 304 -14.34 36.90 15.38
N THR A 305 -14.21 37.07 16.69
CA THR A 305 -13.06 37.75 17.31
C THR A 305 -11.79 36.92 17.18
N ILE A 306 -11.88 35.62 17.46
CA ILE A 306 -10.74 34.69 17.35
C ILE A 306 -10.36 34.50 15.88
N ARG A 307 -11.34 34.44 14.98
CA ARG A 307 -11.11 34.32 13.54
C ARG A 307 -10.38 35.53 12.98
N GLU A 308 -10.81 36.74 13.34
CA GLU A 308 -10.15 37.97 12.92
C GLU A 308 -8.73 38.08 13.48
N GLU A 309 -8.52 37.77 14.77
CA GLU A 309 -7.17 37.73 15.37
C GLU A 309 -6.25 36.74 14.62
N PHE A 310 -6.78 35.57 14.24
CA PHE A 310 -6.04 34.59 13.48
C PHE A 310 -5.70 35.06 12.05
N ILE A 311 -6.63 35.72 11.36
CA ILE A 311 -6.41 36.29 10.02
C ILE A 311 -5.37 37.42 10.07
N LEU A 312 -5.46 38.30 11.06
CA LEU A 312 -4.52 39.40 11.27
C LEU A 312 -3.09 38.89 11.51
N GLY A 313 -2.94 37.70 12.12
CA GLY A 313 -1.65 37.03 12.30
C GLY A 313 -0.89 36.72 10.99
N PHE A 314 -1.55 36.79 9.83
CA PHE A 314 -0.93 36.59 8.51
C PHE A 314 -0.84 37.88 7.68
N SER A 315 -1.25 39.04 8.21
CA SER A 315 -1.39 40.29 7.43
C SER A 315 -0.10 40.74 6.72
N ASP A 316 1.05 40.44 7.32
CA ASP A 316 2.40 40.77 6.83
C ASP A 316 2.90 39.89 5.66
N LEU A 317 2.14 38.87 5.24
CA LEU A 317 2.52 37.95 4.16
C LEU A 317 1.85 38.28 2.83
N PRO A 318 2.50 38.01 1.68
CA PRO A 318 1.96 38.34 0.35
C PRO A 318 0.68 37.57 -0.02
N GLU A 319 0.39 36.46 0.66
CA GLU A 319 -0.80 35.64 0.45
C GLU A 319 -1.91 35.89 1.50
N SER A 320 -1.81 36.97 2.28
CA SER A 320 -2.72 37.29 3.39
C SER A 320 -4.19 37.38 2.96
N GLU A 321 -4.48 38.04 1.84
CA GLU A 321 -5.86 38.17 1.30
C GLU A 321 -6.47 36.80 0.94
N LYS A 322 -5.66 35.94 0.29
CA LYS A 322 -6.09 34.58 -0.07
C LYS A 322 -6.34 33.75 1.18
N MET A 323 -5.49 33.89 2.19
CA MET A 323 -5.64 33.23 3.48
C MET A 323 -6.93 33.68 4.17
N ALA A 324 -7.19 35.00 4.24
CA ALA A 324 -8.38 35.56 4.85
C ALA A 324 -9.66 35.01 4.20
N HIS A 325 -9.74 35.07 2.87
CA HIS A 325 -10.85 34.51 2.11
C HIS A 325 -11.01 33.00 2.35
N TRP A 326 -9.90 32.25 2.39
CA TRP A 326 -9.93 30.81 2.61
C TRP A 326 -10.38 30.42 4.02
N VAL A 327 -9.88 31.11 5.04
CA VAL A 327 -10.29 30.91 6.44
C VAL A 327 -11.77 31.25 6.61
N GLN A 328 -12.27 32.33 6.00
CA GLN A 328 -13.68 32.68 6.02
C GLN A 328 -14.53 31.58 5.38
N LYS A 329 -14.11 31.06 4.23
CA LYS A 329 -14.80 29.96 3.54
C LYS A 329 -14.87 28.69 4.41
N ILE A 330 -13.78 28.35 5.09
CA ILE A 330 -13.74 27.21 6.02
C ILE A 330 -14.67 27.46 7.21
N ALA A 331 -14.67 28.66 7.79
CA ALA A 331 -15.52 29.03 8.91
C ALA A 331 -17.01 28.88 8.57
N CYS A 332 -17.43 29.34 7.37
CA CYS A 332 -18.80 29.13 6.88
C CYS A 332 -19.16 27.64 6.77
N GLY A 333 -18.20 26.79 6.37
CA GLY A 333 -18.39 25.34 6.28
C GLY A 333 -18.28 24.59 7.62
N ALA A 334 -17.68 25.19 8.64
CA ALA A 334 -17.30 24.52 9.90
C ALA A 334 -18.51 23.93 10.64
N ALA A 335 -19.66 24.59 10.59
CA ALA A 335 -20.89 24.10 11.23
C ALA A 335 -21.37 22.75 10.64
N HIS A 336 -21.15 22.53 9.35
CA HIS A 336 -21.50 21.27 8.69
C HIS A 336 -20.43 20.18 8.89
N ILE A 337 -19.18 20.60 9.14
CA ILE A 337 -18.04 19.72 9.35
C ILE A 337 -17.98 19.18 10.79
N LYS A 338 -18.43 19.98 11.76
CA LYS A 338 -18.46 19.67 13.19
C LYS A 338 -19.23 18.36 13.48
N GLY A 339 -18.73 17.61 14.46
CA GLY A 339 -19.39 16.41 14.97
C GLY A 339 -19.02 15.15 14.21
N ASN A 340 -18.26 14.27 14.86
CA ASN A 340 -17.84 12.95 14.35
C ASN A 340 -17.19 13.02 12.95
N PHE A 341 -16.22 13.93 12.79
CA PHE A 341 -15.45 14.09 11.55
C PHE A 341 -14.80 12.77 11.11
N PHE A 342 -14.08 12.13 12.03
CA PHE A 342 -13.56 10.78 11.90
C PHE A 342 -14.53 9.76 12.49
N GLN A 343 -14.78 8.66 11.77
CA GLN A 343 -15.82 7.68 12.13
C GLN A 343 -15.30 6.28 12.46
N ASN A 344 -14.68 5.61 11.51
CA ASN A 344 -14.28 4.21 11.68
C ASN A 344 -12.77 4.09 11.52
N PHE A 345 -12.15 3.22 12.33
CA PHE A 345 -10.77 2.86 12.13
C PHE A 345 -10.60 2.07 10.82
N ALA A 346 -9.83 2.65 9.90
CA ALA A 346 -9.55 2.13 8.57
C ALA A 346 -8.07 1.71 8.40
N GLY A 347 -7.30 1.74 9.50
CA GLY A 347 -5.92 1.24 9.63
C GLY A 347 -5.74 -0.18 9.12
N GLN A 348 -4.49 -0.55 8.84
CA GLN A 348 -4.04 -1.94 8.78
C GLN A 348 -4.74 -2.76 7.69
N GLY A 349 -5.09 -2.12 6.57
CA GLY A 349 -5.78 -2.79 5.47
C GLY A 349 -7.20 -3.27 5.77
N ARG A 350 -7.83 -2.83 6.88
CA ARG A 350 -9.19 -3.25 7.29
C ARG A 350 -10.30 -2.82 6.32
N VAL A 351 -10.19 -1.61 5.76
CA VAL A 351 -11.22 -0.98 4.94
C VAL A 351 -10.72 -0.86 3.49
N ARG A 352 -11.60 -1.23 2.55
CA ARG A 352 -11.33 -1.12 1.11
C ARG A 352 -11.37 0.33 0.65
N PHE A 353 -10.59 0.64 -0.38
CA PHE A 353 -10.59 1.96 -1.03
C PHE A 353 -10.26 3.13 -0.08
N HIS A 354 -9.60 2.85 1.05
CA HIS A 354 -9.22 3.87 2.03
C HIS A 354 -7.88 4.51 1.65
N TYR A 355 -7.91 5.78 1.24
CA TYR A 355 -6.71 6.56 0.91
C TYR A 355 -6.15 7.36 2.10
N GLY A 356 -7.01 7.61 3.11
CA GLY A 356 -6.70 8.44 4.27
C GLY A 356 -6.48 9.92 3.95
N ALA A 357 -6.55 10.77 4.97
CA ALA A 357 -6.39 12.23 4.84
C ALA A 357 -4.97 12.63 4.44
N ALA A 358 -3.97 11.89 4.94
CA ALA A 358 -2.59 12.34 4.92
C ALA A 358 -2.03 12.36 3.50
N TYR A 359 -2.43 11.41 2.66
CA TYR A 359 -1.89 11.36 1.30
C TYR A 359 -2.22 12.63 0.49
N ALA A 360 -3.48 13.06 0.54
CA ALA A 360 -3.95 14.30 -0.07
C ALA A 360 -3.18 15.52 0.44
N ILE A 361 -3.13 15.67 1.76
CA ILE A 361 -2.44 16.79 2.42
C ILE A 361 -0.95 16.80 2.07
N LEU A 362 -0.28 15.65 2.13
CA LEU A 362 1.16 15.53 1.83
C LEU A 362 1.48 15.91 0.39
N LEU A 363 0.69 15.47 -0.58
CA LEU A 363 0.90 15.83 -1.98
C LEU A 363 0.74 17.33 -2.21
N ASP A 364 -0.29 17.92 -1.62
CA ASP A 364 -0.59 19.34 -1.82
C ASP A 364 0.47 20.23 -1.15
N ILE A 365 0.93 19.89 0.06
CA ILE A 365 2.01 20.64 0.73
C ILE A 365 3.39 20.41 0.10
N GLU A 366 3.64 19.20 -0.44
CA GLU A 366 4.86 18.89 -1.19
C GLU A 366 4.97 19.85 -2.36
N LYS A 367 3.88 20.00 -3.11
CA LYS A 367 3.85 20.85 -4.30
C LYS A 367 3.74 22.34 -3.98
N ALA A 368 3.08 22.72 -2.90
CA ALA A 368 2.87 24.11 -2.51
C ALA A 368 4.16 24.79 -2.03
N TYR A 369 4.99 24.09 -1.24
CA TYR A 369 6.13 24.75 -0.59
C TYR A 369 7.37 23.83 -0.47
N ILE A 370 7.20 22.60 -0.01
CA ILE A 370 8.33 21.76 0.44
C ILE A 370 9.25 21.34 -0.73
N ALA A 371 8.71 20.98 -1.89
CA ALA A 371 9.51 20.51 -3.02
C ALA A 371 10.38 21.61 -3.66
N GLU A 372 9.93 22.86 -3.58
CA GLU A 372 10.70 24.01 -4.08
C GLU A 372 11.86 24.36 -3.15
N HIS A 373 11.60 24.41 -1.84
CA HIS A 373 12.61 24.78 -0.84
C HIS A 373 13.60 23.65 -0.53
N GLY A 374 13.20 22.38 -0.67
CA GLY A 374 14.08 21.24 -0.45
C GLY A 374 14.46 21.04 1.02
N ARG A 375 15.75 20.76 1.30
CA ARG A 375 16.24 20.65 2.69
C ARG A 375 16.35 22.03 3.32
N ASN A 376 16.05 22.12 4.61
CA ASN A 376 15.96 23.36 5.39
C ASN A 376 14.76 24.24 5.00
N TRP A 377 13.65 23.61 4.62
CA TRP A 377 12.43 24.32 4.24
C TRP A 377 11.78 25.07 5.42
N LEU A 378 12.08 24.72 6.68
CA LEU A 378 11.56 25.41 7.86
C LEU A 378 12.40 26.63 8.28
N SER A 379 13.33 27.10 7.43
CA SER A 379 14.16 28.28 7.73
C SER A 379 13.32 29.55 7.93
N GLN A 380 12.28 29.74 7.10
CA GLN A 380 11.29 30.81 7.24
C GLN A 380 9.99 30.23 7.79
N GLU A 381 9.86 30.16 9.13
CA GLU A 381 8.77 29.45 9.80
C GLU A 381 7.37 30.01 9.45
N ARG A 382 7.20 31.33 9.52
CA ARG A 382 5.89 31.99 9.30
C ARG A 382 5.38 31.76 7.88
N GLU A 383 6.25 31.97 6.90
CA GLU A 383 5.95 31.75 5.48
C GLU A 383 5.63 30.28 5.22
N ALA A 384 6.48 29.37 5.69
CA ALA A 384 6.26 27.93 5.55
C ALA A 384 4.88 27.52 6.11
N ARG A 385 4.53 27.93 7.33
CA ARG A 385 3.25 27.57 7.94
C ARG A 385 2.06 28.16 7.19
N ALA A 386 2.14 29.41 6.74
CA ALA A 386 1.08 30.02 5.96
C ALA A 386 0.84 29.26 4.65
N SER A 387 1.90 28.93 3.90
CA SER A 387 1.80 28.15 2.67
C SER A 387 1.33 26.70 2.91
N LEU A 388 1.68 26.08 4.05
CA LEU A 388 1.19 24.75 4.44
C LEU A 388 -0.31 24.77 4.78
N VAL A 389 -0.80 25.83 5.42
CA VAL A 389 -2.23 25.99 5.75
C VAL A 389 -3.06 26.26 4.49
N LEU A 390 -2.59 27.15 3.62
CA LEU A 390 -3.26 27.49 2.36
C LEU A 390 -3.24 26.28 1.41
N GLY A 391 -2.05 25.73 1.18
CA GLY A 391 -1.74 24.74 0.14
C GLY A 391 -2.24 25.15 -1.26
N GLN A 392 -2.30 24.20 -2.19
CA GLN A 392 -2.73 24.52 -3.56
C GLN A 392 -4.27 24.55 -3.66
N VAL A 393 -4.84 25.75 -3.66
CA VAL A 393 -6.29 26.00 -3.70
C VAL A 393 -6.94 25.55 -5.03
N LEU A 394 -6.16 25.42 -6.12
CA LEU A 394 -6.67 25.27 -7.48
C LEU A 394 -6.53 23.88 -8.13
N GLN A 395 -5.84 22.91 -7.51
CA GLN A 395 -5.65 21.60 -8.14
C GLN A 395 -6.46 20.49 -7.46
N GLU A 396 -7.24 19.79 -8.29
CA GLU A 396 -8.15 18.76 -7.83
C GLU A 396 -7.41 17.50 -7.38
N LEU A 397 -7.97 16.84 -6.35
CA LEU A 397 -7.39 15.70 -5.67
C LEU A 397 -7.12 14.55 -6.65
N VAL A 398 -5.85 14.30 -6.97
CA VAL A 398 -5.48 13.20 -7.86
C VAL A 398 -5.45 11.90 -7.06
N TRP A 399 -6.54 11.14 -7.14
CA TRP A 399 -6.70 9.87 -6.42
C TRP A 399 -5.82 8.71 -6.95
N PHE A 400 -5.33 8.76 -8.19
CA PHE A 400 -4.47 7.71 -8.77
C PHE A 400 -3.03 8.20 -8.93
N ASP A 401 -2.11 7.66 -8.15
CA ASP A 401 -0.67 7.89 -8.32
C ASP A 401 0.04 6.59 -8.74
N ARG A 402 1.00 6.73 -9.67
CA ARG A 402 1.85 5.61 -10.12
C ARG A 402 2.67 5.03 -8.97
N ARG A 403 2.92 5.80 -7.91
CA ARG A 403 3.58 5.32 -6.69
C ARG A 403 2.83 4.14 -6.05
N LEU A 404 1.50 4.09 -6.18
CA LEU A 404 0.67 2.98 -5.67
C LEU A 404 0.99 1.66 -6.39
N LEU A 405 1.38 1.70 -7.67
CA LEU A 405 1.73 0.48 -8.42
C LEU A 405 2.93 -0.23 -7.81
N TRP A 406 3.90 0.51 -7.28
CA TRP A 406 5.06 -0.09 -6.61
C TRP A 406 4.66 -0.89 -5.36
N GLN A 407 3.70 -0.37 -4.59
CA GLN A 407 3.19 -1.07 -3.40
C GLN A 407 2.36 -2.30 -3.77
N ILE A 408 1.56 -2.21 -4.83
CA ILE A 408 0.82 -3.36 -5.39
C ILE A 408 1.80 -4.45 -5.84
N MET A 409 2.84 -4.09 -6.61
CA MET A 409 3.84 -5.05 -7.09
C MET A 409 4.64 -5.67 -5.93
N SER A 410 5.00 -4.88 -4.92
CA SER A 410 5.70 -5.39 -3.73
C SER A 410 4.85 -6.40 -2.97
N ALA A 411 3.55 -6.11 -2.76
CA ALA A 411 2.62 -7.04 -2.13
C ALA A 411 2.46 -8.34 -2.93
N LEU A 412 2.38 -8.25 -4.26
CA LEU A 412 2.34 -9.41 -5.15
C LEU A 412 3.60 -10.26 -5.04
N ILE A 413 4.78 -9.63 -5.08
CA ILE A 413 6.08 -10.32 -4.97
C ILE A 413 6.19 -11.04 -3.63
N PHE A 414 5.79 -10.41 -2.52
CA PHE A 414 5.88 -11.05 -1.22
C PHE A 414 4.93 -12.25 -1.08
N VAL A 415 3.68 -12.17 -1.55
CA VAL A 415 2.74 -13.30 -1.42
C VAL A 415 3.01 -14.39 -2.45
N VAL A 416 3.04 -14.05 -3.74
CA VAL A 416 3.23 -15.04 -4.82
C VAL A 416 4.65 -15.59 -4.79
N GLY A 417 5.65 -14.74 -4.59
CA GLY A 417 7.04 -15.16 -4.62
C GLY A 417 7.40 -16.08 -3.45
N THR A 418 6.91 -15.81 -2.24
CA THR A 418 7.09 -16.77 -1.12
C THR A 418 6.29 -18.05 -1.32
N SER A 419 5.08 -17.97 -1.87
CA SER A 419 4.27 -19.14 -2.21
C SER A 419 4.88 -20.00 -3.33
N THR A 420 5.66 -19.39 -4.23
CA THR A 420 6.27 -20.08 -5.38
C THR A 420 7.25 -21.15 -4.92
N GLY A 421 8.01 -20.92 -3.86
CA GLY A 421 8.92 -21.94 -3.34
C GLY A 421 8.20 -23.19 -2.81
N ALA A 422 7.06 -23.01 -2.14
CA ALA A 422 6.20 -24.11 -1.70
C ALA A 422 5.56 -24.87 -2.87
N PHE A 423 5.17 -24.14 -3.93
CA PHE A 423 4.69 -24.74 -5.17
C PHE A 423 5.78 -25.58 -5.84
N ILE A 424 6.99 -25.04 -6.02
CA ILE A 424 8.13 -25.77 -6.61
C ILE A 424 8.39 -27.06 -5.84
N LEU A 425 8.47 -26.98 -4.50
CA LEU A 425 8.61 -28.16 -3.66
C LEU A 425 7.49 -29.17 -3.93
N SER A 426 6.23 -28.78 -3.71
CA SER A 426 5.09 -29.71 -3.84
C SER A 426 4.86 -30.22 -5.26
N TYR A 427 5.36 -29.53 -6.28
CA TYR A 427 5.30 -29.94 -7.67
C TYR A 427 6.41 -30.95 -8.02
N PHE A 428 7.56 -30.92 -7.36
CA PHE A 428 8.70 -31.79 -7.66
C PHE A 428 8.96 -32.88 -6.60
N THR A 429 8.28 -32.85 -5.47
CA THR A 429 8.30 -33.90 -4.42
C THR A 429 7.22 -34.97 -4.66
N PRO A 430 7.25 -36.13 -3.97
CA PRO A 430 6.59 -37.33 -4.51
C PRO A 430 5.10 -37.10 -4.78
N THR A 431 4.72 -37.50 -6.00
CA THR A 431 3.64 -36.98 -6.87
C THR A 431 4.00 -35.79 -7.79
N VAL A 432 5.17 -35.87 -8.44
CA VAL A 432 5.67 -34.90 -9.44
C VAL A 432 4.60 -34.37 -10.40
N GLY A 433 4.29 -33.09 -10.33
CA GLY A 433 3.29 -32.46 -11.18
C GLY A 433 2.21 -31.77 -10.38
N LEU A 434 1.11 -31.47 -11.06
CA LEU A 434 -0.04 -30.81 -10.44
C LEU A 434 -0.88 -31.83 -9.67
N SER A 435 -0.74 -31.81 -8.34
CA SER A 435 -1.47 -32.65 -7.39
C SER A 435 -2.44 -31.78 -6.57
N CYS A 436 -3.24 -32.40 -5.69
CA CYS A 436 -4.13 -31.65 -4.79
C CYS A 436 -3.39 -30.58 -3.96
N ARG A 437 -2.12 -30.81 -3.60
CA ARG A 437 -1.31 -29.87 -2.80
C ARG A 437 -0.84 -28.68 -3.63
N SER A 438 -0.02 -28.96 -4.66
CA SER A 438 0.54 -27.92 -5.53
C SER A 438 -0.56 -27.14 -6.25
N GLY A 439 -1.61 -27.82 -6.70
CA GLY A 439 -2.79 -27.19 -7.26
C GLY A 439 -3.59 -26.40 -6.23
N GLY A 440 -3.65 -26.85 -4.98
CA GLY A 440 -4.28 -26.10 -3.89
C GLY A 440 -3.63 -24.74 -3.65
N TYR A 441 -2.30 -24.68 -3.66
CA TYR A 441 -1.55 -23.43 -3.57
C TYR A 441 -1.78 -22.50 -4.77
N ILE A 442 -1.89 -23.06 -5.98
CA ILE A 442 -2.23 -22.27 -7.18
C ILE A 442 -3.64 -21.69 -7.03
N ILE A 443 -4.64 -22.50 -6.67
CA ILE A 443 -6.03 -22.04 -6.50
C ILE A 443 -6.08 -20.87 -5.52
N PHE A 444 -5.42 -20.99 -4.37
CA PHE A 444 -5.35 -19.90 -3.39
C PHE A 444 -4.76 -18.62 -3.98
N ASN A 445 -3.62 -18.71 -4.67
CA ASN A 445 -2.94 -17.55 -5.26
C ASN A 445 -3.74 -16.93 -6.40
N VAL A 446 -4.41 -17.74 -7.23
CA VAL A 446 -5.27 -17.26 -8.33
C VAL A 446 -6.48 -16.52 -7.76
N ILE A 447 -7.14 -17.06 -6.74
CA ILE A 447 -8.27 -16.37 -6.09
C ILE A 447 -7.80 -15.07 -5.41
N ALA A 448 -6.67 -15.08 -4.71
CA ALA A 448 -6.10 -13.88 -4.09
C ALA A 448 -5.73 -12.81 -5.12
N LEU A 449 -5.15 -13.21 -6.26
CA LEU A 449 -4.84 -12.30 -7.37
C LEU A 449 -6.12 -11.76 -8.00
N ALA A 450 -7.12 -12.61 -8.25
CA ALA A 450 -8.41 -12.22 -8.81
C ALA A 450 -9.11 -11.19 -7.91
N LEU A 451 -9.10 -11.41 -6.59
CA LEU A 451 -9.62 -10.46 -5.59
C LEU A 451 -8.92 -9.10 -5.68
N LEU A 452 -7.59 -9.08 -5.74
CA LEU A 452 -6.82 -7.84 -5.91
C LEU A 452 -7.16 -7.15 -7.23
N THR A 453 -7.20 -7.89 -8.34
CA THR A 453 -7.53 -7.31 -9.65
C THR A 453 -8.94 -6.76 -9.71
N ALA A 454 -9.92 -7.46 -9.11
CA ALA A 454 -11.30 -7.01 -9.04
C ALA A 454 -11.41 -5.74 -8.19
N GLU A 455 -10.72 -5.68 -7.04
CA GLU A 455 -10.68 -4.50 -6.20
C GLU A 455 -10.07 -3.30 -6.96
N MET A 456 -8.94 -3.50 -7.65
CA MET A 456 -8.32 -2.44 -8.47
C MET A 456 -9.20 -2.02 -9.65
N ALA A 457 -9.88 -2.96 -10.31
CA ALA A 457 -10.81 -2.68 -11.41
C ALA A 457 -12.01 -1.86 -10.93
N ILE A 458 -12.66 -2.27 -9.83
CA ILE A 458 -13.75 -1.52 -9.20
C ILE A 458 -13.28 -0.11 -8.84
N TRP A 459 -12.08 0.00 -8.28
CA TRP A 459 -11.52 1.29 -7.92
C TRP A 459 -11.29 2.20 -9.13
N VAL A 460 -10.67 1.70 -10.20
CA VAL A 460 -10.45 2.45 -11.45
C VAL A 460 -11.80 2.86 -12.07
N CYS A 461 -12.76 1.95 -12.12
CA CYS A 461 -14.09 2.20 -12.67
C CYS A 461 -14.86 3.27 -11.90
N THR A 462 -14.73 3.30 -10.58
CA THR A 462 -15.41 4.23 -9.68
C THR A 462 -14.60 5.49 -9.36
N SER A 463 -13.46 5.70 -10.02
CA SER A 463 -12.60 6.85 -9.76
C SER A 463 -13.25 8.16 -10.25
N PRO A 464 -13.32 9.21 -9.42
CA PRO A 464 -13.94 10.49 -9.80
C PRO A 464 -13.26 11.17 -11.00
N ASN A 465 -11.97 10.88 -11.22
CA ASN A 465 -11.20 11.38 -12.38
C ASN A 465 -11.69 10.85 -13.74
N ARG A 466 -12.42 9.73 -13.76
CA ARG A 466 -13.05 9.21 -14.99
C ARG A 466 -14.30 10.01 -15.36
N GLN A 467 -15.09 10.41 -14.37
CA GLN A 467 -16.34 11.14 -14.58
C GLN A 467 -16.10 12.53 -15.17
N LYS A 468 -15.05 13.25 -14.73
CA LYS A 468 -14.70 14.56 -15.31
C LYS A 468 -14.20 14.47 -16.74
N ARG A 469 -13.50 13.39 -17.10
CA ARG A 469 -13.06 13.15 -18.49
C ARG A 469 -14.24 12.86 -19.42
N ILE A 470 -15.22 12.11 -18.95
CA ILE A 470 -16.46 11.87 -19.71
C ILE A 470 -17.23 13.19 -19.87
N ARG A 471 -17.35 14.00 -18.80
CA ARG A 471 -17.96 15.33 -18.88
C ARG A 471 -17.25 16.29 -19.83
N GLN A 472 -15.92 16.34 -19.82
CA GLN A 472 -15.16 17.15 -20.78
C GLN A 472 -15.38 16.68 -22.22
N CYS A 473 -15.45 15.36 -22.48
CA CYS A 473 -15.81 14.85 -23.81
C CYS A 473 -17.24 15.25 -24.22
N ASP A 474 -18.21 15.18 -23.31
CA ASP A 474 -19.60 15.55 -23.59
C ASP A 474 -19.77 17.07 -23.79
N GLU A 475 -19.07 17.91 -23.02
CA GLU A 475 -19.08 19.38 -23.18
C GLU A 475 -18.34 19.83 -24.45
N THR A 476 -17.32 19.10 -24.90
CA THR A 476 -16.63 19.38 -26.17
C THR A 476 -17.42 18.83 -27.39
N SER A 477 -18.49 18.06 -27.15
CA SER A 477 -19.39 17.53 -28.18
C SER A 477 -20.59 18.44 -28.46
N GLY A 478 -20.46 19.75 -28.21
CA GLY A 478 -21.34 20.73 -28.84
C GLY A 478 -21.20 20.67 -30.37
N PRO A 479 -22.22 21.09 -31.15
CA PRO A 479 -22.23 20.94 -32.60
C PRO A 479 -21.21 21.87 -33.25
N GLN A 480 -19.94 21.50 -33.21
CA GLN A 480 -18.91 22.06 -34.08
C GLN A 480 -18.76 21.14 -35.28
N THR A 481 -19.11 21.74 -36.40
CA THR A 481 -19.01 21.27 -37.77
C THR A 481 -17.75 20.46 -38.04
N ALA A 482 -17.95 19.33 -38.73
CA ALA A 482 -16.98 18.41 -39.28
C ALA A 482 -15.57 18.98 -39.53
N THR A 483 -14.57 18.42 -38.86
CA THR A 483 -13.29 18.11 -39.51
C THR A 483 -12.76 16.81 -38.91
N GLN A 484 -12.93 15.75 -39.70
CA GLN A 484 -12.68 14.36 -39.36
C GLN A 484 -11.16 14.11 -39.34
N ALA A 485 -10.54 14.19 -38.15
CA ALA A 485 -9.20 13.66 -37.93
C ALA A 485 -9.31 12.22 -37.39
N GLN A 486 -8.98 11.27 -38.28
CA GLN A 486 -9.03 9.83 -38.09
C GLN A 486 -7.99 9.38 -37.04
N TYR A 487 -8.44 9.11 -35.81
CA TYR A 487 -7.62 8.46 -34.78
C TYR A 487 -7.74 6.93 -34.89
N PRO A 488 -6.65 6.15 -34.80
CA PRO A 488 -6.70 4.71 -34.90
C PRO A 488 -7.29 4.08 -33.63
N GLN A 489 -8.40 3.38 -33.83
CA GLN A 489 -9.18 2.64 -32.85
C GLN A 489 -8.57 1.23 -32.63
N ALA A 490 -7.39 1.15 -32.04
CA ALA A 490 -6.75 -0.11 -31.67
C ALA A 490 -6.48 -0.11 -30.17
N ASP A 491 -7.26 -0.91 -29.42
CA ASP A 491 -7.09 -1.37 -28.01
C ASP A 491 -8.43 -1.45 -27.23
N ALA A 492 -9.54 -1.06 -27.84
CA ALA A 492 -10.83 -0.97 -27.15
C ALA A 492 -11.63 -2.30 -27.03
N THR A 493 -11.23 -3.40 -27.66
CA THR A 493 -12.14 -4.55 -27.86
C THR A 493 -12.34 -5.43 -26.63
N SER A 494 -11.31 -5.71 -25.82
CA SER A 494 -11.46 -6.57 -24.63
C SER A 494 -12.04 -5.82 -23.42
N ILE A 495 -11.67 -4.55 -23.26
CA ILE A 495 -12.17 -3.67 -22.20
C ILE A 495 -13.63 -3.26 -22.49
N SER A 496 -14.01 -3.11 -23.76
CA SER A 496 -15.38 -2.81 -24.20
C SER A 496 -16.42 -3.82 -23.70
N TRP A 497 -16.16 -5.13 -23.83
CA TRP A 497 -17.16 -6.15 -23.48
C TRP A 497 -17.46 -6.19 -21.97
N PHE A 498 -16.43 -6.07 -21.13
CA PHE A 498 -16.59 -5.98 -19.68
C PHE A 498 -17.29 -4.68 -19.26
N ILE A 499 -16.96 -3.56 -19.91
CA ILE A 499 -17.64 -2.27 -19.71
C ILE A 499 -19.11 -2.32 -20.12
N GLN A 500 -19.43 -2.93 -21.27
CA GLN A 500 -20.81 -3.10 -21.74
C GLN A 500 -21.61 -3.97 -20.77
N SER A 501 -21.00 -5.01 -20.18
CA SER A 501 -21.65 -5.88 -19.21
C SER A 501 -21.96 -5.15 -17.90
N LEU A 502 -21.01 -4.35 -17.39
CA LEU A 502 -21.22 -3.50 -16.21
C LEU A 502 -22.25 -2.40 -16.45
N GLN A 503 -22.25 -1.77 -17.63
CA GLN A 503 -23.26 -0.77 -18.00
C GLN A 503 -24.66 -1.37 -18.13
N ARG A 504 -24.80 -2.63 -18.55
CA ARG A 504 -26.10 -3.34 -18.54
C ARG A 504 -26.60 -3.57 -17.12
N ILE A 505 -25.72 -3.98 -16.20
CA ILE A 505 -26.06 -4.15 -14.77
C ILE A 505 -26.40 -2.79 -14.14
N GLU A 506 -25.63 -1.75 -14.44
CA GLU A 506 -25.87 -0.37 -14.00
C GLU A 506 -27.24 0.14 -14.46
N LYS A 507 -27.59 -0.06 -15.74
CA LYS A 507 -28.91 0.27 -16.32
C LYS A 507 -30.06 -0.52 -15.69
N LEU A 508 -29.82 -1.78 -15.32
CA LEU A 508 -30.82 -2.63 -14.67
C LEU A 508 -31.09 -2.12 -13.24
N VAL A 509 -30.03 -1.84 -12.48
CA VAL A 509 -30.13 -1.30 -11.11
C VAL A 509 -30.76 0.08 -11.10
N THR A 510 -30.42 0.96 -12.04
CA THR A 510 -31.04 2.30 -12.14
C THR A 510 -32.52 2.22 -12.51
N ARG A 511 -32.94 1.33 -13.41
CA ARG A 511 -34.38 1.15 -13.71
C ARG A 511 -35.17 0.69 -12.50
N ILE A 512 -34.61 -0.22 -11.70
CA ILE A 512 -35.24 -0.70 -10.47
C ILE A 512 -35.35 0.44 -9.45
N SER A 513 -34.29 1.25 -9.27
CA SER A 513 -34.29 2.36 -8.30
C SER A 513 -35.13 3.58 -8.72
N ILE A 514 -35.27 3.85 -10.01
CA ILE A 514 -36.08 4.98 -10.53
C ILE A 514 -37.57 4.64 -10.51
N ALA A 515 -37.94 3.38 -10.79
CA ALA A 515 -39.33 2.92 -10.72
C ALA A 515 -39.94 3.10 -9.31
N ASP A 516 -39.11 3.03 -8.26
CA ASP A 516 -39.52 3.25 -6.86
C ASP A 516 -39.73 4.75 -6.52
N MET A 517 -39.05 5.67 -7.21
CA MET A 517 -39.11 7.10 -6.90
C MET A 517 -40.17 7.88 -7.70
N THR A 518 -40.63 7.38 -8.84
CA THR A 518 -41.59 8.09 -9.70
C THR A 518 -43.07 7.96 -9.28
N SER A 519 -43.38 7.42 -8.10
CA SER A 519 -44.76 7.25 -7.61
C SER A 519 -45.35 8.47 -6.87
N THR A 520 -44.64 9.60 -6.79
CA THR A 520 -45.13 10.81 -6.10
C THR A 520 -45.22 12.02 -7.06
N PRO A 521 -46.40 12.63 -7.25
CA PRO A 521 -46.56 13.74 -8.17
C PRO A 521 -46.44 15.08 -7.44
N PHE A 522 -45.48 15.94 -7.82
CA PHE A 522 -45.54 17.38 -7.53
C PHE A 522 -44.99 18.19 -8.70
N GLY A 523 -45.84 19.03 -9.28
CA GLY A 523 -45.69 19.62 -10.62
C GLY A 523 -45.33 21.11 -10.70
N THR A 524 -44.71 21.73 -9.69
CA THR A 524 -44.63 23.22 -9.64
C THR A 524 -43.26 23.84 -9.35
N LEU A 525 -42.14 23.24 -9.79
CA LEU A 525 -40.79 23.83 -9.60
C LEU A 525 -39.90 23.85 -10.86
N ARG A 526 -40.49 24.04 -12.05
CA ARG A 526 -39.81 23.84 -13.35
C ARG A 526 -38.75 24.88 -13.74
N ARG A 527 -38.67 26.05 -13.08
CA ARG A 527 -37.73 27.14 -13.48
C ARG A 527 -36.49 27.33 -12.59
N LYS A 528 -36.48 26.77 -11.37
CA LYS A 528 -35.26 26.53 -10.57
C LYS A 528 -34.71 25.11 -10.74
N SER A 529 -35.34 24.32 -11.63
CA SER A 529 -35.02 22.91 -11.87
C SER A 529 -33.64 22.73 -12.48
N GLY A 530 -33.22 23.51 -13.48
CA GLY A 530 -31.98 23.23 -14.22
C GLY A 530 -30.72 23.09 -13.36
N ASP A 531 -30.43 24.08 -12.51
CA ASP A 531 -29.26 24.03 -11.61
C ASP A 531 -29.44 23.02 -10.47
N LEU A 532 -30.66 22.89 -9.95
CA LEU A 532 -30.97 21.94 -8.89
C LEU A 532 -30.89 20.50 -9.39
N GLU A 533 -31.30 20.26 -10.63
CA GLU A 533 -31.33 18.97 -11.33
C GLU A 533 -29.91 18.58 -11.74
N ALA A 534 -29.06 19.52 -12.17
CA ALA A 534 -27.64 19.28 -12.35
C ALA A 534 -26.93 18.92 -11.02
N ILE A 535 -27.26 19.61 -9.92
CA ILE A 535 -26.72 19.32 -8.58
C ILE A 535 -27.25 17.99 -8.04
N ILE A 536 -28.55 17.70 -8.20
CA ILE A 536 -29.21 16.46 -7.76
C ILE A 536 -28.71 15.28 -8.58
N GLU A 537 -28.57 15.41 -9.90
CA GLU A 537 -28.05 14.35 -10.77
C GLU A 537 -26.58 14.07 -10.47
N CYS A 538 -25.78 15.11 -10.22
CA CYS A 538 -24.39 14.95 -9.78
C CYS A 538 -24.29 14.24 -8.41
N ARG A 539 -25.16 14.61 -7.45
CA ARG A 539 -25.21 13.99 -6.13
C ARG A 539 -25.74 12.54 -6.20
N SER A 540 -26.74 12.29 -7.05
CA SER A 540 -27.32 10.98 -7.31
C SER A 540 -26.28 10.03 -7.92
N ARG A 541 -25.54 10.46 -8.95
CA ARG A 541 -24.45 9.65 -9.55
C ARG A 541 -23.32 9.37 -8.56
N THR A 542 -22.99 10.31 -7.67
CA THR A 542 -21.99 10.09 -6.61
C THR A 542 -22.47 9.06 -5.59
N MET A 543 -23.76 9.12 -5.21
CA MET A 543 -24.39 8.14 -4.33
C MET A 543 -24.48 6.76 -4.99
N GLN A 544 -24.78 6.69 -6.30
CA GLN A 544 -24.80 5.44 -7.08
C GLN A 544 -23.42 4.79 -7.13
N LEU A 545 -22.33 5.55 -7.27
CA LEU A 545 -20.97 5.02 -7.22
C LEU A 545 -20.58 4.48 -5.83
N LEU A 546 -20.96 5.20 -4.77
CA LEU A 546 -20.76 4.72 -3.40
C LEU A 546 -21.57 3.44 -3.14
N ALA A 547 -22.79 3.38 -3.66
CA ALA A 547 -23.63 2.19 -3.60
C ALA A 547 -23.01 1.02 -4.38
N LEU A 548 -22.41 1.25 -5.56
CA LEU A 548 -21.72 0.22 -6.33
C LEU A 548 -20.50 -0.34 -5.60
N ARG A 549 -19.67 0.52 -4.98
CA ARG A 549 -18.55 0.07 -4.14
C ARG A 549 -19.02 -0.79 -2.99
N HIS A 550 -20.06 -0.34 -2.28
CA HIS A 550 -20.59 -1.07 -1.13
C HIS A 550 -21.25 -2.39 -1.52
N CYS A 551 -21.97 -2.41 -2.65
CA CYS A 551 -22.58 -3.60 -3.22
C CYS A 551 -21.51 -4.63 -3.63
N ALA A 552 -20.50 -4.21 -4.38
CA ALA A 552 -19.39 -5.08 -4.79
C ALA A 552 -18.60 -5.61 -3.57
N GLU A 553 -18.40 -4.77 -2.56
CA GLU A 553 -17.76 -5.18 -1.31
C GLU A 553 -18.55 -6.30 -0.61
N ARG A 554 -19.86 -6.11 -0.46
CA ARG A 554 -20.72 -6.97 0.35
C ARG A 554 -21.09 -8.27 -0.34
N TYR A 555 -21.38 -8.23 -1.64
CA TYR A 555 -21.94 -9.38 -2.36
C TYR A 555 -20.91 -10.16 -3.18
N LEU A 556 -19.78 -9.55 -3.55
CA LEU A 556 -18.76 -10.22 -4.37
C LEU A 556 -17.47 -10.45 -3.61
N LEU A 557 -16.83 -9.37 -3.15
CA LEU A 557 -15.47 -9.46 -2.62
C LEU A 557 -15.41 -10.12 -1.24
N MET A 558 -16.31 -9.79 -0.31
CA MET A 558 -16.31 -10.38 1.04
C MET A 558 -16.59 -11.89 1.05
N PRO A 559 -17.61 -12.42 0.33
CA PRO A 559 -17.82 -13.86 0.26
C PRO A 559 -16.61 -14.60 -0.34
N MET A 560 -16.01 -14.06 -1.41
CA MET A 560 -14.85 -14.67 -2.06
C MET A 560 -13.60 -14.65 -1.17
N GLU A 561 -13.40 -13.61 -0.35
CA GLU A 561 -12.37 -13.60 0.70
C GLU A 561 -12.60 -14.70 1.74
N VAL A 562 -13.82 -14.82 2.26
CA VAL A 562 -14.17 -15.87 3.24
C VAL A 562 -13.95 -17.25 2.65
N CYS A 563 -14.38 -17.49 1.41
CA CYS A 563 -14.13 -18.75 0.71
C CYS A 563 -12.63 -19.04 0.55
N ASN A 564 -11.82 -18.04 0.20
CA ASN A 564 -10.38 -18.23 0.06
C ASN A 564 -9.67 -18.45 1.41
N ALA A 565 -10.15 -17.80 2.48
CA ALA A 565 -9.67 -18.04 3.83
C ALA A 565 -10.03 -19.44 4.32
N ILE A 566 -11.25 -19.92 4.06
CA ILE A 566 -11.65 -21.30 4.35
C ILE A 566 -10.81 -22.29 3.54
N TRP A 567 -10.54 -21.99 2.26
CA TRP A 567 -9.65 -22.79 1.42
C TRP A 567 -8.24 -22.89 2.02
N LEU A 568 -7.69 -21.78 2.49
CA LEU A 568 -6.39 -21.75 3.18
C LEU A 568 -6.37 -22.65 4.42
N VAL A 569 -7.38 -22.51 5.29
CA VAL A 569 -7.50 -23.34 6.50
C VAL A 569 -7.64 -24.81 6.13
N TYR A 570 -8.43 -25.12 5.10
CA TYR A 570 -8.57 -26.47 4.56
C TYR A 570 -7.23 -27.03 4.08
N LEU A 571 -6.40 -26.25 3.37
CA LEU A 571 -5.08 -26.69 2.92
C LEU A 571 -4.16 -27.02 4.08
N ILE A 572 -4.14 -26.19 5.13
CA ILE A 572 -3.28 -26.40 6.31
C ILE A 572 -3.75 -27.64 7.07
N MET A 573 -5.05 -27.76 7.35
CA MET A 573 -5.61 -28.90 8.10
C MET A 573 -5.51 -30.21 7.32
N SER A 574 -5.74 -30.18 6.00
CA SER A 574 -5.61 -31.35 5.14
C SER A 574 -4.17 -31.87 5.08
N GLN A 575 -3.19 -30.97 5.19
CA GLN A 575 -1.78 -31.36 5.28
C GLN A 575 -1.41 -31.90 6.65
N ALA A 576 -1.87 -31.24 7.72
CA ALA A 576 -1.64 -31.68 9.10
C ALA A 576 -2.13 -33.11 9.34
N LEU A 577 -3.31 -33.46 8.82
CA LEU A 577 -3.94 -34.75 9.07
C LEU A 577 -3.57 -35.82 8.03
N GLY A 578 -3.02 -35.43 6.88
CA GLY A 578 -2.77 -36.36 5.77
C GLY A 578 -3.99 -36.64 4.88
N ALA A 579 -4.98 -35.73 4.84
CA ALA A 579 -6.17 -35.87 4.00
C ALA A 579 -5.85 -35.96 2.49
N PHE A 580 -4.67 -35.49 2.08
CA PHE A 580 -4.17 -35.61 0.71
C PHE A 580 -3.48 -36.94 0.39
N ASN A 581 -3.42 -37.88 1.34
CA ASN A 581 -2.94 -39.24 1.09
C ASN A 581 -4.11 -40.13 0.66
N ASN A 582 -4.56 -39.95 -0.58
CA ASN A 582 -5.55 -40.80 -1.20
C ASN A 582 -5.22 -40.99 -2.68
N CYS A 583 -5.84 -41.98 -3.33
CA CYS A 583 -5.57 -42.28 -4.73
C CYS A 583 -5.81 -41.07 -5.65
N LEU A 584 -6.78 -40.19 -5.36
CA LEU A 584 -7.06 -39.01 -6.19
C LEU A 584 -5.89 -38.01 -6.18
N CYS A 585 -5.40 -37.69 -5.00
CA CYS A 585 -4.32 -36.73 -4.84
C CYS A 585 -2.95 -37.32 -5.19
N LYS A 586 -2.78 -38.64 -5.01
CA LYS A 586 -1.54 -39.34 -5.33
C LYS A 586 -1.35 -39.66 -6.81
N THR A 587 -2.42 -39.72 -7.61
CA THR A 587 -2.34 -40.06 -9.05
C THR A 587 -2.25 -38.86 -10.01
N ARG A 588 -2.06 -37.65 -9.48
CA ARG A 588 -1.78 -36.41 -10.26
C ARG A 588 -2.87 -36.00 -11.26
N MET A 589 -4.15 -36.17 -10.93
CA MET A 589 -5.28 -35.99 -11.87
C MET A 589 -5.40 -34.61 -12.56
N TRP A 590 -4.65 -33.59 -12.16
CA TRP A 590 -4.83 -32.20 -12.64
C TRP A 590 -3.87 -31.79 -13.78
N SER A 591 -2.96 -32.66 -14.24
CA SER A 591 -1.96 -32.35 -15.28
C SER A 591 -2.12 -33.22 -16.54
N SER A 592 -1.59 -32.78 -17.69
CA SER A 592 -1.39 -33.68 -18.85
C SER A 592 -0.32 -34.74 -18.50
N GLY A 593 -0.61 -36.01 -18.80
CA GLY A 593 0.21 -37.16 -18.34
C GLY A 593 -0.11 -37.64 -16.92
N ALA A 594 -1.34 -37.40 -16.47
CA ALA A 594 -1.85 -37.81 -15.17
C ALA A 594 -2.38 -39.25 -15.14
N GLY A 595 -2.76 -39.71 -13.94
CA GLY A 595 -3.56 -40.91 -13.74
C GLY A 595 -2.78 -42.11 -13.24
N TYR A 596 -1.57 -41.90 -12.71
CA TYR A 596 -0.70 -42.98 -12.22
C TYR A 596 -0.13 -42.72 -10.83
N LEU A 597 0.05 -43.80 -10.08
CA LEU A 597 0.76 -43.83 -8.81
C LEU A 597 1.93 -44.79 -8.93
N ASP A 598 3.12 -44.38 -8.49
CA ASP A 598 4.29 -45.25 -8.42
C ASP A 598 4.50 -45.73 -6.97
N PHE A 599 4.39 -47.04 -6.75
CA PHE A 599 4.55 -47.62 -5.42
C PHE A 599 5.98 -47.60 -4.88
N THR A 600 6.98 -47.37 -5.74
CA THR A 600 8.37 -47.20 -5.28
C THR A 600 8.68 -45.78 -4.82
N GLN A 601 7.83 -44.81 -5.19
CA GLN A 601 8.10 -43.38 -4.98
C GLN A 601 6.92 -42.55 -4.44
N TRP A 602 5.91 -43.18 -3.84
CA TRP A 602 4.72 -42.46 -3.34
C TRP A 602 4.95 -41.71 -2.01
N SER A 603 5.86 -42.25 -1.18
CA SER A 603 6.25 -41.75 0.14
C SER A 603 7.66 -41.14 0.17
N TYR A 604 8.46 -41.39 -0.86
CA TYR A 604 9.80 -40.86 -1.00
C TYR A 604 10.13 -40.63 -2.49
N SER A 605 10.80 -39.55 -2.84
CA SER A 605 11.27 -39.32 -4.23
C SER A 605 12.78 -39.57 -4.32
N ASN A 606 13.20 -40.48 -5.21
CA ASN A 606 14.60 -40.88 -5.37
C ASN A 606 15.32 -40.13 -6.51
N SER A 607 14.66 -39.17 -7.17
CA SER A 607 15.26 -38.42 -8.27
C SER A 607 16.37 -37.49 -7.79
N SER A 608 17.52 -37.50 -8.48
CA SER A 608 18.68 -36.67 -8.16
C SER A 608 18.41 -35.16 -8.24
N LEU A 609 17.36 -34.75 -8.99
CA LEU A 609 16.95 -33.36 -9.14
C LEU A 609 16.13 -32.84 -7.95
N VAL A 610 15.59 -33.72 -7.10
CA VAL A 610 14.74 -33.33 -5.96
C VAL A 610 15.51 -32.39 -5.03
N GLY A 611 16.77 -32.71 -4.73
CA GLY A 611 17.61 -31.85 -3.90
C GLY A 611 17.77 -30.44 -4.48
N GLN A 612 17.94 -30.32 -5.80
CA GLN A 612 18.04 -29.01 -6.47
C GLN A 612 16.76 -28.20 -6.33
N TYR A 613 15.59 -28.80 -6.59
CA TYR A 613 14.31 -28.10 -6.45
C TYR A 613 13.99 -27.70 -5.01
N TRP A 614 14.42 -28.50 -4.02
CA TRP A 614 14.31 -28.12 -2.62
C TRP A 614 15.09 -26.87 -2.30
N ILE A 615 16.36 -26.83 -2.69
CA ILE A 615 17.21 -25.64 -2.47
C ILE A 615 16.61 -24.44 -3.14
N ILE A 616 16.19 -24.57 -4.41
CA ILE A 616 15.61 -23.47 -5.18
C ILE A 616 14.35 -22.96 -4.47
N GLY A 617 13.42 -23.85 -4.12
CA GLY A 617 12.17 -23.47 -3.45
C GLY A 617 12.40 -22.81 -2.10
N THR A 618 13.21 -23.43 -1.23
CA THR A 618 13.56 -22.88 0.08
C THR A 618 14.30 -21.56 -0.03
N THR A 619 15.29 -21.45 -0.92
CA THR A 619 16.07 -20.21 -1.10
C THR A 619 15.17 -19.07 -1.56
N ILE A 620 14.30 -19.29 -2.56
CA ILE A 620 13.40 -18.25 -3.07
C ILE A 620 12.51 -17.71 -1.95
N SER A 621 11.80 -18.57 -1.22
CA SER A 621 10.87 -18.16 -0.17
C SER A 621 11.59 -17.51 1.01
N CYS A 622 12.70 -18.09 1.49
CA CYS A 622 13.47 -17.54 2.60
C CYS A 622 14.11 -16.18 2.24
N SER A 623 14.66 -16.04 1.04
CA SER A 623 15.23 -14.76 0.59
C SER A 623 14.16 -13.69 0.49
N LEU A 624 13.00 -13.98 -0.13
CA LEU A 624 11.91 -13.01 -0.25
C LEU A 624 11.30 -12.63 1.10
N MET A 625 11.13 -13.61 1.99
CA MET A 625 10.69 -13.33 3.36
C MET A 625 11.70 -12.47 4.11
N GLY A 626 12.99 -12.81 4.03
CA GLY A 626 14.07 -12.03 4.65
C GLY A 626 14.12 -10.59 4.13
N ILE A 627 13.99 -10.40 2.81
CA ILE A 627 13.89 -9.08 2.18
C ILE A 627 12.66 -8.32 2.70
N GLY A 628 11.50 -8.97 2.78
CA GLY A 628 10.27 -8.36 3.28
C GLY A 628 10.37 -7.93 4.74
N ILE A 629 10.85 -8.81 5.62
CA ILE A 629 11.10 -8.49 7.03
C ILE A 629 12.11 -7.34 7.14
N PHE A 630 13.25 -7.44 6.45
CA PHE A 630 14.27 -6.40 6.46
C PHE A 630 13.74 -5.03 5.99
N TYR A 631 12.96 -5.01 4.91
CA TYR A 631 12.31 -3.79 4.41
C TYR A 631 11.43 -3.14 5.48
N VAL A 632 10.57 -3.93 6.14
CA VAL A 632 9.67 -3.43 7.19
C VAL A 632 10.44 -2.89 8.38
N LEU A 633 11.52 -3.56 8.80
CA LEU A 633 12.38 -3.11 9.88
C LEU A 633 13.09 -1.80 9.53
N VAL A 634 13.59 -1.67 8.31
CA VAL A 634 14.22 -0.45 7.83
C VAL A 634 13.21 0.72 7.86
N GLU A 635 12.00 0.52 7.34
CA GLU A 635 10.96 1.54 7.36
C GLU A 635 10.56 1.92 8.79
N TRP A 636 10.41 0.94 9.67
CA TRP A 636 10.14 1.19 11.08
C TRP A 636 11.24 2.02 11.76
N CYS A 637 12.51 1.64 11.57
CA CYS A 637 13.65 2.37 12.13
C CYS A 637 13.74 3.80 11.58
N LEU A 638 13.52 4.00 10.28
CA LEU A 638 13.55 5.32 9.64
C LEU A 638 12.45 6.26 10.18
N GLN A 639 11.31 5.71 10.56
CA GLN A 639 10.14 6.46 11.05
C GLN A 639 10.11 6.60 12.59
N SER A 640 10.93 5.82 13.31
CA SER A 640 10.93 5.73 14.77
C SER A 640 11.02 7.07 15.49
N HIS A 641 11.83 8.01 14.99
CA HIS A 641 12.03 9.34 15.59
C HIS A 641 10.75 10.19 15.71
N LEU A 642 9.73 9.95 14.88
CA LEU A 642 8.42 10.62 15.00
C LEU A 642 7.61 10.09 16.19
N SER A 643 7.80 8.80 16.48
CA SER A 643 7.03 8.05 17.47
C SER A 643 7.64 8.06 18.87
N THR A 644 8.93 8.39 18.99
CA THR A 644 9.63 8.47 20.26
C THR A 644 9.12 9.64 21.11
N GLU A 645 8.67 9.32 22.33
CA GLU A 645 8.14 10.27 23.31
C GLU A 645 9.20 11.26 23.80
N ASN A 646 10.33 10.74 24.31
CA ASN A 646 11.43 11.57 24.79
C ASN A 646 12.07 12.32 23.61
N TYR A 647 12.10 13.65 23.71
CA TYR A 647 12.63 14.50 22.65
C TYR A 647 14.12 14.22 22.37
N ALA A 648 14.95 14.05 23.41
CA ALA A 648 16.38 13.81 23.23
C ALA A 648 16.65 12.48 22.49
N ASP A 649 15.94 11.42 22.86
CA ASP A 649 16.05 10.12 22.21
C ASP A 649 15.52 10.16 20.78
N ALA A 650 14.44 10.89 20.53
CA ALA A 650 13.91 11.11 19.20
C ALA A 650 14.94 11.80 18.29
N MET A 651 15.66 12.79 18.82
CA MET A 651 16.68 13.53 18.07
C MET A 651 17.90 12.66 17.77
N ARG A 652 18.33 11.84 18.73
CA ARG A 652 19.36 10.80 18.50
C ARG A 652 18.91 9.81 17.42
N GLY A 653 17.65 9.38 17.47
CA GLY A 653 17.04 8.52 16.45
C GLY A 653 17.04 9.16 15.06
N LEU A 654 16.72 10.46 14.96
CA LEU A 654 16.78 11.22 13.70
C LEU A 654 18.20 11.29 13.14
N GLN A 655 19.20 11.57 13.98
CA GLN A 655 20.61 11.58 13.57
C GLN A 655 21.07 10.20 13.07
N ASN A 656 20.66 9.12 13.74
CA ASN A 656 20.95 7.76 13.31
C ASN A 656 20.28 7.44 11.96
N ALA A 657 19.02 7.84 11.78
CA ALA A 657 18.30 7.69 10.52
C ALA A 657 19.00 8.45 9.37
N ARG A 658 19.52 9.67 9.63
CA ARG A 658 20.33 10.44 8.68
C ARG A 658 21.61 9.73 8.29
N ARG A 659 22.38 9.22 9.26
CA ARG A 659 23.59 8.43 9.02
C ARG A 659 23.27 7.20 8.18
N PHE A 660 22.22 6.46 8.54
CA PHE A 660 21.78 5.29 7.81
C PHE A 660 21.37 5.62 6.36
N ARG A 661 20.58 6.68 6.13
CA ARG A 661 20.22 7.14 4.78
C ARG A 661 21.44 7.53 3.96
N ARG A 662 22.46 8.15 4.58
CA ARG A 662 23.73 8.46 3.92
C ARG A 662 24.48 7.19 3.52
N TYR A 663 24.59 6.22 4.42
CA TYR A 663 25.28 4.95 4.14
C TYR A 663 24.55 4.08 3.12
N THR A 664 23.21 4.15 3.07
CA THR A 664 22.39 3.36 2.12
C THR A 664 22.08 4.11 0.83
N TYR A 665 22.55 5.35 0.68
CA TYR A 665 22.26 6.17 -0.50
C TYR A 665 22.76 5.50 -1.81
N TRP A 666 23.94 4.88 -1.78
CA TRP A 666 24.52 4.20 -2.95
C TRP A 666 23.70 2.98 -3.37
N LEU A 667 23.11 2.23 -2.43
CA LEU A 667 22.20 1.11 -2.72
C LEU A 667 20.90 1.57 -3.38
N ARG A 668 20.43 2.78 -3.06
CA ARG A 668 19.20 3.35 -3.64
C ARG A 668 19.41 3.98 -5.01
N TYR A 669 20.64 4.34 -5.35
CA TYR A 669 20.99 4.92 -6.64
C TYR A 669 20.60 4.04 -7.84
N PRO A 670 20.94 2.73 -7.92
CA PRO A 670 20.54 1.88 -9.05
C PRO A 670 19.02 1.72 -9.14
N VAL A 671 18.31 1.64 -8.01
CA VAL A 671 16.84 1.60 -7.99
C VAL A 671 16.24 2.89 -8.55
N PHE A 672 16.83 4.04 -8.20
CA PHE A 672 16.43 5.33 -8.75
C PHE A 672 16.70 5.43 -10.26
N VAL A 673 17.85 4.97 -10.72
CA VAL A 673 18.19 4.92 -12.16
C VAL A 673 17.25 3.98 -12.90
N LEU A 674 16.94 2.81 -12.33
CA LEU A 674 15.96 1.88 -12.91
C LEU A 674 14.56 2.52 -12.99
N ALA A 675 14.12 3.20 -11.93
CA ALA A 675 12.83 3.89 -11.91
C ALA A 675 12.78 5.04 -12.93
N LEU A 676 13.88 5.78 -13.10
CA LEU A 676 14.00 6.79 -14.16
C LEU A 676 13.97 6.13 -15.55
N GLY A 677 14.68 5.02 -15.76
CA GLY A 677 14.68 4.26 -17.00
C GLY A 677 13.28 3.77 -17.36
N ILE A 678 12.56 3.16 -16.43
CA ILE A 678 11.17 2.73 -16.61
C ILE A 678 10.28 3.93 -16.93
N ASN A 679 10.42 5.04 -16.20
CA ASN A 679 9.65 6.25 -16.48
C ASN A 679 9.96 6.81 -17.89
N HIS A 680 11.21 6.77 -18.33
CA HIS A 680 11.62 7.18 -19.66
C HIS A 680 11.01 6.27 -20.74
N VAL A 681 11.08 4.94 -20.59
CA VAL A 681 10.46 3.98 -21.51
C VAL A 681 8.94 4.20 -21.59
N VAL A 682 8.27 4.33 -20.44
CA VAL A 682 6.83 4.59 -20.37
C VAL A 682 6.47 5.97 -20.95
N SER A 683 7.32 6.97 -20.77
CA SER A 683 7.12 8.30 -21.39
C SER A 683 7.37 8.28 -22.90
N GLY A 684 8.32 7.46 -23.37
CA GLY A 684 8.66 7.24 -24.77
C GLY A 684 7.56 6.51 -25.52
N LEU A 685 6.82 5.63 -24.84
CA LEU A 685 5.60 4.97 -25.34
C LEU A 685 4.40 5.94 -25.53
N ARG A 686 4.63 7.27 -25.58
CA ARG A 686 3.66 8.36 -25.83
C ARG A 686 2.37 8.33 -24.99
N MET A 687 2.32 7.57 -23.91
CA MET A 687 1.15 7.44 -23.02
C MET A 687 0.87 8.69 -22.14
N ARG A 688 1.67 9.78 -22.19
CA ARG A 688 1.29 11.07 -21.56
C ARG A 688 2.18 12.27 -21.90
N LYS A 689 1.56 13.36 -22.37
CA LYS A 689 1.98 14.75 -22.08
C LYS A 689 1.20 15.18 -20.82
N GLY A 690 1.87 15.34 -19.68
CA GLY A 690 1.17 15.80 -18.46
C GLY A 690 2.00 15.75 -17.20
N PHE A 691 2.55 16.92 -16.85
CA PHE A 691 3.14 17.32 -15.57
C PHE A 691 4.35 16.51 -15.07
N GLN A 692 5.54 17.08 -15.27
CA GLN A 692 6.70 16.85 -14.42
C GLN A 692 6.33 17.25 -12.98
N ARG A 693 5.92 16.28 -12.14
CA ARG A 693 5.82 16.50 -10.70
C ARG A 693 7.23 16.56 -10.13
N ARG A 694 7.60 17.70 -9.54
CA ARG A 694 8.79 17.81 -8.69
C ARG A 694 8.50 17.04 -7.40
N ASN A 695 9.24 15.95 -7.18
CA ASN A 695 9.12 15.14 -5.97
C ASN A 695 10.28 15.50 -5.04
N LEU A 696 10.01 15.63 -3.74
CA LEU A 696 11.05 15.81 -2.75
C LEU A 696 11.86 14.51 -2.64
N VAL A 697 13.11 14.58 -3.07
CA VAL A 697 14.09 13.50 -2.89
C VAL A 697 14.96 13.85 -1.71
N TRP A 698 15.30 12.86 -0.89
CA TRP A 698 16.24 13.06 0.21
C TRP A 698 17.59 13.54 -0.33
N THR A 699 18.08 14.67 0.19
CA THR A 699 19.40 15.21 -0.15
C THR A 699 20.17 15.56 1.11
N LYS A 700 21.50 15.39 1.10
CA LYS A 700 22.38 15.90 2.16
C LYS A 700 22.55 17.42 2.03
N LYS A 701 22.86 17.88 0.81
CA LYS A 701 23.15 19.29 0.53
C LYS A 701 21.92 20.14 0.85
N SER A 702 22.12 21.20 1.63
CA SER A 702 21.16 22.30 1.74
C SER A 702 21.01 22.90 0.35
N ARG A 703 19.80 22.85 -0.23
CA ARG A 703 19.49 23.56 -1.47
C ARG A 703 18.95 24.96 -1.21
N PHE A 704 18.89 25.40 0.06
CA PHE A 704 18.58 26.78 0.37
C PHE A 704 19.75 27.66 -0.07
N GLN A 705 19.77 27.99 -1.37
CA GLN A 705 20.36 29.20 -1.91
C GLN A 705 19.24 30.23 -1.97
N PRO A 706 19.06 31.10 -0.97
CA PRO A 706 18.38 32.35 -1.22
C PRO A 706 19.36 33.16 -2.07
N LYS A 707 19.11 33.29 -3.38
CA LYS A 707 19.75 34.18 -4.39
C LYS A 707 19.45 33.57 -5.77
N VAL A 708 18.91 34.24 -6.79
CA VAL A 708 19.25 35.56 -7.38
C VAL A 708 18.00 36.23 -8.01
N GLY A 709 16.81 35.63 -7.88
CA GLY A 709 15.59 36.12 -8.53
C GLY A 709 15.10 37.49 -8.02
N GLU A 710 15.31 37.80 -6.74
CA GLU A 710 14.90 39.09 -6.17
C GLU A 710 15.81 40.26 -6.59
N THR A 711 17.07 39.99 -6.91
CA THR A 711 17.98 41.02 -7.44
C THR A 711 17.67 41.30 -8.91
N LEU A 712 17.34 40.26 -9.70
CA LEU A 712 16.90 40.42 -11.09
C LEU A 712 15.49 41.04 -11.20
N LEU A 713 14.57 40.74 -10.28
CA LEU A 713 13.26 41.41 -10.20
C LEU A 713 13.38 42.85 -9.70
N ARG A 714 14.32 43.17 -8.79
CA ARG A 714 14.62 44.58 -8.44
C ARG A 714 15.35 45.32 -9.56
N ILE A 715 16.18 44.66 -10.36
CA ILE A 715 16.82 45.24 -11.55
C ILE A 715 15.80 45.43 -12.68
N SER A 716 14.88 44.48 -12.88
CA SER A 716 13.77 44.58 -13.83
C SER A 716 12.76 45.66 -13.41
N ALA A 717 12.43 45.76 -12.12
CA ALA A 717 11.58 46.82 -11.58
C ALA A 717 12.28 48.20 -11.62
N ARG A 718 13.61 48.26 -11.46
CA ARG A 718 14.39 49.51 -11.67
C ARG A 718 14.56 49.87 -13.16
N MET A 719 14.63 48.89 -14.06
CA MET A 719 14.67 49.14 -15.51
C MET A 719 13.32 49.64 -16.05
N HIS A 720 12.20 49.24 -15.44
CA HIS A 720 10.87 49.78 -15.78
C HIS A 720 10.54 51.12 -15.10
N GLN A 721 11.43 51.65 -14.25
CA GLN A 721 11.28 52.98 -13.62
C GLN A 721 12.24 54.03 -14.21
N LEU A 722 12.97 53.72 -15.28
CA LEU A 722 13.65 54.76 -16.06
C LEU A 722 12.59 55.56 -16.83
N PRO A 723 12.52 56.90 -16.66
CA PRO A 723 11.64 57.72 -17.46
C PRO A 723 12.15 57.68 -18.91
N THR A 724 11.32 57.21 -19.82
CA THR A 724 11.45 57.48 -21.26
C THR A 724 11.29 58.98 -21.46
N GLN A 725 12.42 59.69 -21.45
CA GLN A 725 12.52 61.11 -21.74
C GLN A 725 12.98 61.27 -23.19
N GLY A 726 12.16 61.94 -24.01
CA GLY A 726 12.60 62.60 -25.24
C GLY A 726 12.22 61.92 -26.56
N GLN A 727 10.99 62.14 -27.01
CA GLN A 727 10.62 62.08 -28.43
C GLN A 727 9.88 63.37 -28.78
N GLU A 728 10.64 64.34 -29.27
CA GLU A 728 10.33 65.62 -29.94
C GLU A 728 11.70 66.33 -29.91
N GLU A 729 12.34 66.82 -30.96
CA GLU A 729 11.93 67.46 -32.19
C GLU A 729 13.27 67.76 -32.92
N ASN A 730 13.33 67.71 -34.26
CA ASN A 730 14.08 68.69 -35.08
C ASN A 730 14.17 68.26 -36.54
N ASP A 731 13.37 68.95 -37.34
CA ASP A 731 13.59 69.24 -38.75
C ASP A 731 14.44 70.52 -38.84
N MET A 732 15.39 70.54 -39.78
CA MET A 732 16.16 71.71 -40.29
C MET A 732 16.79 72.71 -39.28
N ASP A 733 18.13 72.77 -39.22
CA ASP A 733 18.83 73.76 -40.05
C ASP A 733 20.36 73.56 -40.09
N ARG A 734 20.93 73.96 -41.24
CA ARG A 734 22.38 74.01 -41.51
C ARG A 734 22.92 75.39 -41.14
N GLY A 735 24.13 75.43 -40.57
CA GLY A 735 24.96 76.63 -40.51
C GLY A 735 25.85 76.59 -39.27
N ALA A 736 27.04 76.03 -39.34
CA ALA A 736 28.28 76.67 -39.81
C ALA A 736 29.11 77.22 -38.62
N VAL A 737 30.38 76.80 -38.59
CA VAL A 737 31.56 77.54 -38.08
C VAL A 737 31.65 77.61 -36.54
N ASP A 738 32.74 77.29 -35.85
CA ASP A 738 34.06 76.76 -36.17
C ASP A 738 34.80 76.52 -34.84
N LEU A 739 35.87 75.71 -34.93
CA LEU A 739 37.15 75.84 -34.21
C LEU A 739 37.24 75.54 -32.69
N ASN A 740 38.09 74.53 -32.43
CA ASN A 740 39.24 74.55 -31.49
C ASN A 740 38.92 74.40 -29.99
N ILE A 741 39.69 73.74 -29.12
CA ILE A 741 41.06 73.16 -29.14
C ILE A 741 41.27 72.46 -27.78
N PHE A 742 42.11 71.42 -27.76
CA PHE A 742 42.85 70.81 -26.62
C PHE A 742 42.07 69.97 -25.59
N ASN A 743 42.41 68.68 -25.43
CA ASN A 743 43.51 68.11 -24.61
C ASN A 743 43.27 68.41 -23.12
N GLU A 744 43.45 67.51 -22.16
CA GLU A 744 44.31 66.33 -22.02
C GLU A 744 43.91 65.69 -20.67
N GLU A 745 44.23 64.41 -20.48
CA GLU A 745 44.75 63.80 -19.22
C GLU A 745 44.01 64.02 -17.88
N GLU A 746 44.00 63.16 -16.88
CA GLU A 746 44.75 61.97 -16.52
C GLU A 746 44.03 61.36 -15.30
N THR A 747 44.18 60.04 -15.11
CA THR A 747 44.33 59.29 -13.84
C THR A 747 43.45 59.57 -12.60
N GLY A 748 43.08 58.47 -11.94
CA GLY A 748 43.29 58.38 -10.49
C GLY A 748 42.17 57.74 -9.67
N ASP A 749 42.31 56.43 -9.46
CA ASP A 749 41.94 55.62 -8.27
C ASP A 749 40.98 56.18 -7.20
N LEU A 750 39.90 55.43 -6.97
CA LEU A 750 39.58 54.79 -5.68
C LEU A 750 38.49 53.70 -5.82
#